data_AF-A0A3E2HAB8-F1
#
_entry.id   AF-A0A3E2HAB8-F1
#
_cell.length_a   1.000
_cell.length_b   1.000
_cell.length_c   1.000
_cell.angle_alpha   90.00
_cell.angle_beta   90.00
_cell.angle_gamma   90.00
#
_symmetry.space_group_name_H-M   'P 1'
#
loop_
_entity.id
_entity.type
_entity.pdbx_description
1 polymer ?
#
loop_
_entity_poly.entity_id
_entity_poly.type
_entity_poly.pdbx_seq_one_letter_code
_entity_poly.pdbx_strand_id
1 'polypeptide(L)'
;MVQIPVGFDLPAFIFGGLGCLSSIPVGIKLWTAYYPEGKLAARIAKLRVTRALMEEGERDRRTSPETMATLRELVNTLKYKIATLNRGRFEQGAQISEQEAQILEQGEQIAILERVIAEQTHTIGYVNHATSYLPLPIAQVQRPAATYQANGHRERLLSKDLLPSRSFTFLKVEMSLEPVFSEDTFNIEKCIELHNELVSIGFERSGLDSDDVRLLTWWDVYGDQCDAEGITQKLIPTVINFLKGAQLVDPEFIESNYEYKNLFYYLQNLSIPETILSNRYITDGLDQEPPQYVLLYQVTDIVSHSCGILFNQYTLKVRVAFSIFDTMEDVEMLWVSLQTILQQYLDMVDLGKVTAGEDDTNTDCDSDRESEEEIKGKKDWSPWILHPHSDEILSRTLRAFENLLHAIEDRMPNGISSASGEETTHLNTDVEGRFNQVISDLISNNQLEKDGFITKFLRQAIYLAKSPIQFIAPGIRFLTPDSISNQPFHNIDFHTSPNYNPILLFPMMKTDGSLHTTTFLNKDDIPFSYAYNKDNFAYPCGLWVGDYDLECGDFDDACLLLFPKVMAAGGESEHHLRSTDGFVLGDQDDSSLITGLYQTRCNPFIPSHNVELFRILENWVQLVESGIWEVDECGIVGGIEKWKEANERQEIAKHYRIESTW
;
A
#
# COMPACT_ATOMS: atom_id res chain seq x y z
N MET A 1 -4.15 -59.53 -14.51
CA MET A 1 -4.49 -60.00 -15.88
C MET A 1 -5.12 -58.80 -16.57
N VAL A 2 -4.55 -58.10 -17.54
CA VAL A 2 -3.58 -58.44 -18.60
C VAL A 2 -2.65 -57.24 -18.79
N GLN A 3 -1.33 -57.48 -18.88
CA GLN A 3 -0.35 -56.56 -19.45
C GLN A 3 -0.30 -56.77 -20.97
N ILE A 4 -0.09 -55.71 -21.76
CA ILE A 4 1.18 -55.45 -22.48
C ILE A 4 1.09 -54.11 -23.25
N PRO A 5 2.20 -53.37 -23.40
CA PRO A 5 2.31 -51.98 -23.86
C PRO A 5 2.96 -51.84 -25.25
N VAL A 6 2.88 -50.66 -25.90
CA VAL A 6 3.83 -50.13 -26.92
C VAL A 6 3.50 -48.61 -27.05
N GLY A 7 4.36 -47.60 -26.94
CA GLY A 7 5.74 -47.47 -27.39
C GLY A 7 5.77 -46.74 -28.75
N PHE A 8 5.75 -45.40 -28.77
CA PHE A 8 6.12 -44.63 -29.96
C PHE A 8 6.90 -43.38 -29.56
N ASP A 9 8.22 -43.53 -29.54
CA ASP A 9 9.18 -42.46 -29.79
C ASP A 9 9.34 -42.30 -31.31
N LEU A 10 9.43 -41.05 -31.78
CA LEU A 10 10.10 -40.62 -33.03
C LEU A 10 10.08 -39.08 -33.11
N PRO A 11 11.01 -38.44 -33.83
CA PRO A 11 12.22 -37.85 -33.25
C PRO A 11 12.30 -36.34 -33.44
N ALA A 12 13.23 -35.70 -32.74
CA ALA A 12 13.68 -34.34 -33.00
C ALA A 12 14.14 -34.19 -34.46
N PHE A 13 13.39 -33.43 -35.25
CA PHE A 13 13.84 -32.91 -36.55
C PHE A 13 13.93 -31.40 -36.48
N ILE A 14 15.17 -30.93 -36.66
CA ILE A 14 15.56 -29.54 -36.86
C ILE A 14 14.91 -29.04 -38.15
N PHE A 15 14.07 -28.02 -38.04
CA PHE A 15 13.83 -27.06 -39.13
C PHE A 15 14.21 -25.68 -38.62
N GLY A 16 15.42 -25.26 -38.97
CA GLY A 16 15.77 -23.85 -39.00
C GLY A 16 15.07 -23.16 -40.16
N GLY A 17 14.70 -21.91 -39.94
CA GLY A 17 14.28 -20.98 -40.98
C GLY A 17 12.77 -20.90 -41.22
N LEU A 18 12.12 -20.01 -40.48
CA LEU A 18 11.03 -19.13 -40.93
C LEU A 18 10.78 -18.10 -39.83
N GLY A 19 11.56 -17.03 -39.86
CA GLY A 19 11.23 -15.78 -39.18
C GLY A 19 10.02 -15.12 -39.84
N CYS A 20 9.40 -14.20 -39.10
CA CYS A 20 8.21 -13.39 -39.44
C CYS A 20 6.86 -14.03 -39.12
N LEU A 21 6.46 -14.02 -37.83
CA LEU A 21 5.05 -13.91 -37.41
C LEU A 21 4.96 -13.23 -36.02
N SER A 22 5.27 -11.93 -35.95
CA SER A 22 5.01 -11.08 -34.77
C SER A 22 4.16 -9.87 -35.18
N SER A 23 2.83 -10.04 -35.17
CA SER A 23 1.91 -8.89 -35.19
C SER A 23 0.51 -9.31 -34.75
N ILE A 24 0.24 -9.24 -33.44
CA ILE A 24 -1.12 -9.16 -32.87
C ILE A 24 -1.12 -7.99 -31.88
N PRO A 25 -2.04 -7.02 -31.96
CA PRO A 25 -2.07 -5.87 -31.05
C PRO A 25 -2.35 -6.23 -29.58
N VAL A 26 -1.70 -5.47 -28.68
CA VAL A 26 -1.68 -5.60 -27.21
C VAL A 26 -3.06 -5.70 -26.55
N GLY A 27 -4.09 -5.05 -27.11
CA GLY A 27 -5.45 -5.09 -26.54
C GLY A 27 -6.10 -6.47 -26.47
N ILE A 28 -5.62 -7.47 -27.23
CA ILE A 28 -6.20 -8.82 -27.25
C ILE A 28 -5.54 -9.76 -26.23
N LYS A 29 -4.27 -9.51 -25.83
CA LYS A 29 -3.56 -10.35 -24.84
C LYS A 29 -4.09 -10.11 -23.42
N LEU A 30 -4.23 -8.85 -23.01
CA LEU A 30 -4.78 -8.47 -21.68
C LEU A 30 -6.23 -8.93 -21.48
N TRP A 31 -7.05 -8.92 -22.54
CA TRP A 31 -8.44 -9.39 -22.46
C TRP A 31 -8.58 -10.92 -22.30
N THR A 32 -7.53 -11.70 -22.63
CA THR A 32 -7.56 -13.18 -22.54
C THR A 32 -7.19 -13.75 -21.17
N ALA A 33 -6.56 -12.96 -20.30
CA ALA A 33 -6.15 -13.39 -18.96
C ALA A 33 -7.32 -13.43 -17.98
N TYR A 34 -8.32 -12.55 -18.15
CA TYR A 34 -9.41 -12.38 -17.18
C TYR A 34 -10.80 -12.86 -17.63
N TYR A 35 -11.04 -13.10 -18.93
CA TYR A 35 -12.38 -13.49 -19.43
C TYR A 35 -12.37 -14.67 -20.42
N PRO A 36 -13.31 -15.65 -20.29
CA PRO A 36 -13.43 -16.80 -21.21
C PRO A 36 -13.65 -16.41 -22.69
N GLU A 37 -14.20 -15.23 -22.96
CA GLU A 37 -14.50 -14.74 -24.31
C GLU A 37 -13.24 -14.36 -25.12
N GLY A 38 -12.16 -13.94 -24.45
CA GLY A 38 -10.91 -13.55 -25.11
C GLY A 38 -10.20 -14.71 -25.81
N LYS A 39 -10.20 -15.91 -25.21
CA LYS A 39 -9.59 -17.12 -25.79
C LYS A 39 -10.25 -17.55 -27.12
N LEU A 40 -11.55 -17.25 -27.28
CA LEU A 40 -12.28 -17.55 -28.51
C LEU A 40 -11.98 -16.53 -29.61
N ALA A 41 -11.93 -15.23 -29.27
CA ALA A 41 -11.57 -14.17 -30.20
C ALA A 41 -10.14 -14.35 -30.76
N ALA A 42 -9.18 -14.69 -29.89
CA ALA A 42 -7.81 -15.01 -30.29
C ALA A 42 -7.74 -16.24 -31.22
N ARG A 43 -8.53 -17.29 -30.94
CA ARG A 43 -8.64 -18.46 -31.83
C ARG A 43 -9.24 -18.10 -33.20
N ILE A 44 -10.26 -17.25 -33.26
CA ILE A 44 -10.88 -16.80 -34.52
C ILE A 44 -9.90 -15.94 -35.32
N ALA A 45 -9.14 -15.06 -34.68
CA ALA A 45 -8.11 -14.25 -35.34
C ALA A 45 -7.00 -15.12 -35.93
N LYS A 46 -6.48 -16.09 -35.17
CA LYS A 46 -5.47 -17.05 -35.64
C LYS A 46 -5.97 -17.83 -36.87
N LEU A 47 -7.25 -18.23 -36.88
CA LEU A 47 -7.87 -18.93 -38.00
C LEU A 47 -8.05 -18.07 -39.26
N ARG A 48 -8.31 -16.76 -39.11
CA ARG A 48 -8.38 -15.83 -40.26
C ARG A 48 -7.00 -15.66 -40.90
N VAL A 49 -5.94 -15.58 -40.10
CA VAL A 49 -4.56 -15.53 -40.58
C VAL A 49 -4.16 -16.83 -41.29
N THR A 50 -4.46 -17.99 -40.71
CA THR A 50 -4.18 -19.29 -41.36
C THR A 50 -4.94 -19.45 -42.68
N ARG A 51 -6.17 -18.95 -42.77
CA ARG A 51 -6.95 -18.95 -44.03
C ARG A 51 -6.32 -18.04 -45.09
N ALA A 52 -5.89 -16.84 -44.73
CA ALA A 52 -5.23 -15.92 -45.65
C ALA A 52 -3.93 -16.52 -46.22
N LEU A 53 -3.12 -17.16 -45.36
CA LEU A 53 -1.89 -17.86 -45.77
C LEU A 53 -2.16 -19.06 -46.68
N MET A 54 -3.29 -19.76 -46.54
CA MET A 54 -3.70 -20.83 -47.46
C MET A 54 -4.16 -20.30 -48.82
N GLU A 55 -4.91 -19.20 -48.84
CA GLU A 55 -5.34 -18.55 -50.10
C GLU A 55 -4.14 -17.95 -50.87
N GLU A 56 -3.06 -17.62 -50.16
CA GLU A 56 -1.77 -17.23 -50.73
C GLU A 56 -0.94 -18.43 -51.19
N GLY A 57 -0.94 -19.53 -50.42
CA GLY A 57 -0.32 -20.81 -50.78
C GLY A 57 -0.98 -21.54 -51.96
N GLU A 58 -2.29 -21.33 -52.20
CA GLU A 58 -2.98 -21.83 -53.41
C GLU A 58 -2.57 -21.08 -54.69
N ARG A 59 -2.03 -19.85 -54.57
CA ARG A 59 -1.46 -19.12 -55.72
C ARG A 59 -0.06 -19.58 -56.07
N ASP A 60 0.65 -20.21 -55.14
CA ASP A 60 2.03 -20.62 -55.33
C ASP A 60 2.13 -22.09 -55.76
N ARG A 61 2.60 -22.35 -56.99
CA ARG A 61 2.53 -23.66 -57.68
C ARG A 61 3.43 -24.78 -57.10
N ARG A 62 3.87 -24.69 -55.85
CA ARG A 62 4.87 -25.60 -55.24
C ARG A 62 4.34 -26.47 -54.09
N THR A 63 3.09 -26.31 -53.66
CA THR A 63 2.50 -27.10 -52.57
C THR A 63 1.96 -28.45 -53.06
N SER A 64 2.34 -29.53 -52.36
CA SER A 64 1.94 -30.91 -52.69
C SER A 64 0.41 -31.09 -52.53
N PRO A 65 -0.27 -31.82 -53.44
CA PRO A 65 -1.70 -32.14 -53.33
C PRO A 65 -2.09 -32.82 -52.00
N GLU A 66 -1.17 -33.57 -51.40
CA GLU A 66 -1.39 -34.24 -50.10
C GLU A 66 -1.48 -33.22 -48.95
N THR A 67 -0.58 -32.22 -48.94
CA THR A 67 -0.61 -31.14 -47.95
C THR A 67 -1.91 -30.33 -48.03
N MET A 68 -2.38 -30.08 -49.26
CA MET A 68 -3.65 -29.39 -49.48
C MET A 68 -4.87 -30.21 -49.03
N ALA A 69 -4.82 -31.53 -49.14
CA ALA A 69 -5.88 -32.41 -48.65
C ALA A 69 -5.96 -32.40 -47.11
N THR A 70 -4.82 -32.53 -46.42
CA THR A 70 -4.75 -32.47 -44.95
C THR A 70 -5.21 -31.12 -44.40
N LEU A 71 -4.84 -30.02 -45.06
CA LEU A 71 -5.28 -28.68 -44.67
C LEU A 71 -6.80 -28.50 -44.83
N ARG A 72 -7.39 -29.02 -45.91
CA ARG A 72 -8.85 -28.99 -46.11
C ARG A 72 -9.60 -29.77 -45.04
N GLU A 73 -9.09 -30.93 -44.64
CA GLU A 73 -9.68 -31.73 -43.55
C GLU A 73 -9.64 -30.95 -42.24
N LEU A 74 -8.50 -30.37 -41.89
CA LEU A 74 -8.34 -29.55 -40.68
C LEU A 74 -9.32 -28.37 -40.64
N VAL A 75 -9.50 -27.68 -41.76
CA VAL A 75 -10.45 -26.56 -41.89
C VAL A 75 -11.88 -27.02 -41.68
N ASN A 76 -12.26 -28.17 -42.20
CA ASN A 76 -13.61 -28.70 -42.01
C ASN A 76 -13.88 -29.09 -40.56
N THR A 77 -12.92 -29.72 -39.89
CA THR A 77 -12.99 -30.03 -38.45
C THR A 77 -13.13 -28.75 -37.60
N LEU A 78 -12.39 -27.70 -37.96
CA LEU A 78 -12.44 -26.42 -37.25
C LEU A 78 -13.76 -25.68 -37.47
N LYS A 79 -14.29 -25.66 -38.70
CA LYS A 79 -15.62 -25.09 -39.01
C LYS A 79 -16.72 -25.77 -38.18
N TYR A 80 -16.67 -27.09 -38.06
CA TYR A 80 -17.61 -27.83 -37.23
C TYR A 80 -17.53 -27.42 -35.75
N LYS A 81 -16.31 -27.35 -35.18
CA LYS A 81 -16.11 -26.93 -33.78
C LYS A 81 -16.60 -25.50 -33.52
N ILE A 82 -16.39 -24.56 -34.44
CA ILE A 82 -16.88 -23.18 -34.31
C ILE A 82 -18.41 -23.15 -34.32
N ALA A 83 -19.06 -23.92 -35.20
CA ALA A 83 -20.51 -23.99 -35.24
C ALA A 83 -21.11 -24.55 -33.93
N THR A 84 -20.47 -25.57 -33.33
CA THR A 84 -20.89 -26.12 -32.03
C THR A 84 -20.70 -25.11 -30.90
N LEU A 85 -19.58 -24.39 -30.87
CA LEU A 85 -19.31 -23.36 -29.86
C LEU A 85 -20.27 -22.18 -29.97
N ASN A 86 -20.58 -21.73 -31.19
CA ASN A 86 -21.55 -20.65 -31.41
C ASN A 86 -22.95 -21.05 -30.95
N ARG A 87 -23.38 -22.31 -31.17
CA ARG A 87 -24.66 -22.80 -30.64
C ARG A 87 -24.70 -22.74 -29.11
N GLY A 88 -23.64 -23.19 -28.44
CA GLY A 88 -23.53 -23.09 -26.98
C GLY A 88 -23.56 -21.65 -26.46
N ARG A 89 -22.94 -20.71 -27.19
CA ARG A 89 -22.97 -19.27 -26.86
C ARG A 89 -24.37 -18.67 -26.97
N PHE A 90 -25.15 -19.06 -27.98
CA PHE A 90 -26.55 -18.62 -28.11
C PHE A 90 -27.43 -19.14 -26.97
N GLU A 91 -27.21 -20.38 -26.54
CA GLU A 91 -27.93 -20.98 -25.41
C GLU A 91 -27.57 -20.30 -24.08
N GLN A 92 -26.29 -20.02 -23.84
CA GLN A 92 -25.84 -19.27 -22.65
C GLN A 92 -26.32 -17.81 -22.65
N GLY A 93 -26.28 -17.13 -23.81
CA GLY A 93 -26.81 -15.76 -23.93
C GLY A 93 -28.31 -15.68 -23.64
N ALA A 94 -29.08 -16.68 -24.06
CA ALA A 94 -30.50 -16.76 -23.73
C ALA A 94 -30.74 -16.96 -22.22
N GLN A 95 -29.91 -17.77 -21.55
CA GLN A 95 -29.98 -17.95 -20.08
C GLN A 95 -29.62 -16.68 -19.32
N ILE A 96 -28.61 -15.93 -19.77
CA ILE A 96 -28.22 -14.66 -19.16
C ILE A 96 -29.34 -13.63 -19.30
N SER A 97 -29.94 -13.48 -20.48
CA SER A 97 -31.08 -12.57 -20.65
C SER A 97 -32.30 -12.96 -19.81
N GLU A 98 -32.53 -14.25 -19.58
CA GLU A 98 -33.59 -14.72 -18.68
C GLU A 98 -33.27 -14.38 -17.20
N GLN A 99 -32.02 -14.50 -16.79
CA GLN A 99 -31.56 -14.12 -15.44
C GLN A 99 -31.62 -12.60 -15.23
N GLU A 100 -31.23 -11.79 -16.22
CA GLU A 100 -31.34 -10.33 -16.16
C GLU A 100 -32.80 -9.88 -16.01
N ALA A 101 -33.73 -10.53 -16.73
CA ALA A 101 -35.16 -10.26 -16.57
C ALA A 101 -35.67 -10.60 -15.17
N GLN A 102 -35.23 -11.72 -14.58
CA GLN A 102 -35.57 -12.11 -13.21
C GLN A 102 -35.01 -11.13 -12.17
N ILE A 103 -33.78 -10.64 -12.36
CA ILE A 103 -33.16 -9.64 -11.48
C ILE A 103 -33.94 -8.32 -11.53
N LEU A 104 -34.36 -7.89 -12.72
CA LEU A 104 -35.16 -6.67 -12.88
C LEU A 104 -36.51 -6.79 -12.15
N GLU A 105 -37.18 -7.94 -12.28
CA GLU A 105 -38.43 -8.24 -11.58
C GLU A 105 -38.25 -8.27 -10.05
N GLN A 106 -37.15 -8.85 -9.56
CA GLN A 106 -36.81 -8.83 -8.14
C GLN A 106 -36.53 -7.42 -7.63
N GLY A 107 -35.85 -6.58 -8.42
CA GLY A 107 -35.61 -5.18 -8.09
C GLY A 107 -36.92 -4.38 -7.93
N GLU A 108 -37.90 -4.61 -8.81
CA GLU A 108 -39.23 -4.00 -8.68
C GLU A 108 -39.97 -4.46 -7.42
N GLN A 109 -39.87 -5.75 -7.06
CA GLN A 109 -40.47 -6.27 -5.83
C GLN A 109 -39.84 -5.68 -4.56
N ILE A 110 -38.52 -5.47 -4.55
CA ILE A 110 -37.80 -4.82 -3.45
C ILE A 110 -38.27 -3.37 -3.29
N ALA A 111 -38.35 -2.61 -4.40
CA ALA A 111 -38.82 -1.22 -4.37
C ALA A 111 -40.27 -1.09 -3.84
N ILE A 112 -41.13 -2.08 -4.10
CA ILE A 112 -42.50 -2.12 -3.54
C ILE A 112 -42.45 -2.38 -2.03
N LEU A 113 -41.61 -3.32 -1.57
CA LEU A 113 -41.46 -3.62 -0.15
C LEU A 113 -40.92 -2.42 0.64
N GLU A 114 -39.95 -1.69 0.10
CA GLU A 114 -39.41 -0.48 0.72
C GLU A 114 -40.48 0.61 0.89
N ARG A 115 -41.36 0.80 -0.10
CA ARG A 115 -42.50 1.72 0.04
C ARG A 115 -43.48 1.28 1.13
N VAL A 116 -43.78 -0.01 1.22
CA VAL A 116 -44.66 -0.54 2.27
C VAL A 116 -44.04 -0.35 3.67
N ILE A 117 -42.73 -0.56 3.81
CA ILE A 117 -42.00 -0.32 5.06
C ILE A 117 -42.03 1.16 5.44
N ALA A 118 -41.84 2.07 4.48
CA ALA A 118 -41.91 3.50 4.72
C ALA A 118 -43.32 3.93 5.20
N GLU A 119 -44.38 3.40 4.59
CA GLU A 119 -45.77 3.67 5.00
C GLU A 119 -46.10 3.12 6.39
N GLN A 120 -45.62 1.91 6.73
CA GLN A 120 -45.80 1.34 8.06
C GLN A 120 -45.02 2.12 9.13
N THR A 121 -43.80 2.55 8.83
CA THR A 121 -42.98 3.36 9.74
C THR A 121 -43.64 4.70 10.03
N HIS A 122 -44.21 5.35 9.01
CA HIS A 122 -44.99 6.57 9.17
C HIS A 122 -46.24 6.34 10.03
N THR A 123 -46.93 5.20 9.86
CA THR A 123 -48.11 4.83 10.66
C THR A 123 -47.75 4.57 12.13
N ILE A 124 -46.64 3.88 12.40
CA ILE A 124 -46.13 3.64 13.76
C ILE A 124 -45.76 4.97 14.44
N GLY A 125 -45.12 5.89 13.71
CA GLY A 125 -44.84 7.24 14.20
C GLY A 125 -46.11 7.98 14.61
N TYR A 126 -47.19 7.85 13.82
CA TYR A 126 -48.48 8.47 14.10
C TYR A 126 -49.18 7.86 15.33
N VAL A 127 -49.11 6.53 15.50
CA VAL A 127 -49.66 5.83 16.67
C VAL A 127 -48.91 6.22 17.94
N ASN A 128 -47.58 6.30 17.89
CA ASN A 128 -46.75 6.73 19.02
C ASN A 128 -46.99 8.21 19.39
N HIS A 129 -47.22 9.07 18.39
CA HIS A 129 -47.62 10.44 18.65
C HIS A 129 -49.01 10.50 19.30
N ALA A 130 -49.98 9.69 18.85
CA ALA A 130 -51.34 9.66 19.41
C ALA A 130 -51.40 9.10 20.86
N THR A 131 -50.56 8.11 21.21
CA THR A 131 -50.50 7.57 22.58
C THR A 131 -49.89 8.52 23.60
N SER A 132 -49.10 9.51 23.16
CA SER A 132 -48.55 10.55 24.03
C SER A 132 -49.59 11.54 24.60
N TYR A 133 -50.83 11.54 24.09
CA TYR A 133 -51.91 12.44 24.51
C TYR A 133 -53.04 11.77 25.33
N LEU A 134 -52.92 10.49 25.70
CA LEU A 134 -53.92 9.82 26.54
C LEU A 134 -53.56 9.93 28.04
N PRO A 135 -54.46 10.44 28.91
CA PRO A 135 -54.21 10.50 30.35
C PRO A 135 -54.37 9.13 31.01
N LEU A 136 -53.36 8.71 31.78
CA LEU A 136 -53.33 7.47 32.54
C LEU A 136 -54.41 7.43 33.65
N PRO A 137 -55.15 6.32 33.85
CA PRO A 137 -56.01 6.14 35.00
C PRO A 137 -55.25 5.58 36.22
N ILE A 138 -55.60 6.14 37.37
CA ILE A 138 -55.20 5.75 38.72
C ILE A 138 -55.75 4.35 39.08
N ALA A 139 -54.91 3.42 39.55
CA ALA A 139 -55.32 2.37 40.49
C ALA A 139 -54.16 1.81 41.31
N GLN A 140 -54.44 1.66 42.60
CA GLN A 140 -53.62 1.18 43.72
C GLN A 140 -53.29 -0.32 43.63
N VAL A 141 -52.16 -0.79 44.19
CA VAL A 141 -52.08 -1.97 45.10
C VAL A 141 -50.80 -1.94 45.97
N GLN A 142 -51.06 -2.18 47.26
CA GLN A 142 -50.33 -2.43 48.51
C GLN A 142 -48.94 -3.16 48.60
N ARG A 143 -48.18 -2.64 49.60
CA ARG A 143 -47.39 -3.30 50.71
C ARG A 143 -45.93 -3.75 50.49
N PRO A 144 -45.11 -3.92 51.57
CA PRO A 144 -45.17 -3.39 52.95
C PRO A 144 -43.83 -2.79 53.49
N ALA A 145 -43.92 -2.25 54.70
CA ALA A 145 -42.89 -1.53 55.45
C ALA A 145 -41.97 -2.41 56.34
N ALA A 146 -40.76 -1.91 56.61
CA ALA A 146 -40.05 -1.98 57.91
C ALA A 146 -38.98 -0.85 57.92
N THR A 147 -39.12 0.26 58.67
CA THR A 147 -38.66 0.54 60.06
C THR A 147 -37.22 0.11 60.35
N TYR A 148 -36.31 0.87 60.97
CA TYR A 148 -36.20 2.25 61.49
C TYR A 148 -34.77 2.38 62.09
N GLN A 149 -34.42 3.58 62.55
CA GLN A 149 -33.23 3.99 63.34
C GLN A 149 -31.98 4.36 62.51
N ALA A 150 -31.66 5.64 62.27
CA ALA A 150 -31.51 6.83 63.14
C ALA A 150 -30.26 6.79 64.04
N ASN A 151 -29.29 7.62 63.66
CA ASN A 151 -28.49 8.57 64.46
C ASN A 151 -27.40 9.11 63.51
N GLY A 152 -27.16 10.41 63.32
CA GLY A 152 -27.45 11.55 64.15
C GLY A 152 -26.14 12.30 64.44
N HIS A 153 -26.00 13.47 63.81
CA HIS A 153 -25.23 14.65 64.24
C HIS A 153 -23.82 14.99 63.71
N ARG A 154 -23.82 16.19 63.08
CA ARG A 154 -22.98 17.40 63.24
C ARG A 154 -21.57 17.40 62.63
N GLU A 155 -21.32 18.22 61.59
CA GLU A 155 -21.11 19.69 61.56
C GLU A 155 -19.73 20.18 62.06
N ARG A 156 -19.03 20.86 61.12
CA ARG A 156 -18.21 22.10 61.24
C ARG A 156 -16.67 22.05 61.25
N LEU A 157 -16.14 22.60 60.13
CA LEU A 157 -15.29 23.79 59.96
C LEU A 157 -13.79 23.82 60.38
N LEU A 158 -12.98 24.18 59.36
CA LEU A 158 -11.89 25.19 59.29
C LEU A 158 -10.50 24.95 59.92
N SER A 159 -9.46 25.02 59.06
CA SER A 159 -8.17 25.78 59.13
C SER A 159 -7.17 25.10 58.15
N LYS A 160 -6.53 25.71 57.13
CA LYS A 160 -5.55 26.82 57.00
C LYS A 160 -4.29 26.69 57.86
N ASP A 161 -3.15 26.39 57.19
CA ASP A 161 -1.78 26.97 57.32
C ASP A 161 -0.80 26.12 56.44
N LEU A 162 -0.22 26.64 55.34
CA LEU A 162 1.03 27.42 55.17
C LEU A 162 2.37 26.59 55.11
N LEU A 163 2.79 26.25 53.87
CA LEU A 163 4.15 26.29 53.23
C LEU A 163 5.37 25.52 53.84
N PRO A 164 6.50 25.25 53.11
CA PRO A 164 6.92 25.78 51.79
C PRO A 164 7.46 24.79 50.72
N SER A 165 7.35 25.28 49.48
CA SER A 165 8.23 25.14 48.31
C SER A 165 9.52 24.30 48.36
N ARG A 166 9.62 23.34 47.43
CA ARG A 166 10.84 23.10 46.64
C ARG A 166 10.49 23.11 45.16
N SER A 167 11.04 24.11 44.48
CA SER A 167 10.98 24.30 43.04
C SER A 167 11.97 23.35 42.37
N PHE A 168 11.50 22.48 41.49
CA PHE A 168 12.30 21.91 40.42
C PHE A 168 11.69 22.41 39.11
N THR A 169 12.34 23.41 38.52
CA THR A 169 12.12 23.81 37.13
C THR A 169 12.57 22.67 36.23
N PHE A 170 11.62 21.86 35.78
CA PHE A 170 11.79 21.14 34.52
C PHE A 170 11.42 22.12 33.40
N LEU A 171 12.36 22.33 32.48
CA LEU A 171 12.11 23.01 31.21
C LEU A 171 11.03 22.21 30.47
N LYS A 172 9.80 22.69 30.56
CA LYS A 172 8.66 22.22 29.79
C LYS A 172 8.92 22.69 28.34
N VAL A 173 9.56 21.84 27.55
CA VAL A 173 9.50 21.96 26.10
C VAL A 173 8.07 21.56 25.72
N GLU A 174 7.19 22.54 25.55
CA GLU A 174 5.90 22.32 24.91
C GLU A 174 6.15 22.03 23.43
N MET A 175 6.35 20.75 23.10
CA MET A 175 6.18 20.26 21.74
C MET A 175 4.70 20.01 21.52
N SER A 176 4.04 21.00 20.90
CA SER A 176 2.70 20.88 20.36
C SER A 176 2.72 19.96 19.14
N LEU A 177 2.57 18.65 19.33
CA LEU A 177 2.27 17.71 18.26
C LEU A 177 0.75 17.70 18.02
N GLU A 178 0.23 18.75 17.39
CA GLU A 178 -0.96 18.60 16.53
C GLU A 178 -0.53 17.83 15.26
N PRO A 179 -1.43 17.22 14.47
CA PRO A 179 -1.01 16.57 13.22
C PRO A 179 -0.18 17.57 12.42
N VAL A 180 1.13 17.33 12.31
CA VAL A 180 2.05 18.21 11.59
C VAL A 180 1.87 17.91 10.10
N PHE A 181 0.71 18.26 9.56
CA PHE A 181 0.80 19.15 8.42
C PHE A 181 1.00 20.50 9.10
N SER A 182 2.20 21.06 9.05
CA SER A 182 2.36 22.46 9.41
C SER A 182 1.25 23.27 8.72
N GLU A 183 0.92 24.45 9.23
CA GLU A 183 0.28 25.48 8.40
C GLU A 183 1.26 25.89 7.28
N ASP A 184 1.65 24.92 6.44
CA ASP A 184 2.57 25.04 5.33
C ASP A 184 1.82 25.77 4.23
N THR A 185 1.87 27.08 4.34
CA THR A 185 1.45 27.97 3.29
C THR A 185 2.25 27.66 2.05
N PHE A 186 1.57 27.50 0.91
CA PHE A 186 2.20 27.24 -0.39
C PHE A 186 3.33 28.26 -0.68
N ASN A 187 4.56 27.77 -0.76
CA ASN A 187 5.75 28.56 -1.06
C ASN A 187 6.16 28.32 -2.53
N ILE A 188 5.96 29.34 -3.37
CA ILE A 188 6.22 29.26 -4.81
C ILE A 188 7.69 28.96 -5.07
N GLU A 189 8.60 29.71 -4.43
CA GLU A 189 10.05 29.59 -4.61
C GLU A 189 10.54 28.20 -4.22
N LYS A 190 10.04 27.65 -3.10
CA LYS A 190 10.41 26.30 -2.67
C LYS A 190 9.85 25.22 -3.60
N CYS A 191 8.64 25.37 -4.11
CA CYS A 191 8.08 24.43 -5.09
C CYS A 191 8.90 24.43 -6.39
N ILE A 192 9.35 25.60 -6.86
CA ILE A 192 10.22 25.72 -8.04
C ILE A 192 11.57 25.04 -7.78
N GLU A 193 12.18 25.32 -6.63
CA GLU A 193 13.47 24.71 -6.23
C GLU A 193 13.39 23.19 -6.22
N LEU A 194 12.42 22.61 -5.51
CA LEU A 194 12.25 21.16 -5.38
C LEU A 194 11.92 20.49 -6.72
N HIS A 195 11.07 21.12 -7.54
CA HIS A 195 10.76 20.61 -8.88
C HIS A 195 12.00 20.59 -9.77
N ASN A 196 12.75 21.70 -9.81
CA ASN A 196 13.94 21.83 -10.65
C ASN A 196 15.05 20.89 -10.17
N GLU A 197 15.14 20.60 -8.88
CA GLU A 197 16.07 19.61 -8.33
C GLU A 197 15.76 18.20 -8.83
N LEU A 198 14.49 17.78 -8.82
CA LEU A 198 14.07 16.49 -9.41
C LEU A 198 14.39 16.42 -10.91
N VAL A 199 14.13 17.50 -11.67
CA VAL A 199 14.50 17.59 -13.09
C VAL A 199 16.02 17.44 -13.28
N SER A 200 16.82 18.14 -12.47
CA SER A 200 18.29 18.07 -12.55
C SER A 200 18.79 16.66 -12.28
N ILE A 201 18.31 16.00 -11.21
CA ILE A 201 18.73 14.65 -10.83
C ILE A 201 18.38 13.65 -11.95
N GLY A 202 17.14 13.68 -12.43
CA GLY A 202 16.70 12.78 -13.49
C GLY A 202 17.48 13.01 -14.78
N PHE A 203 17.69 14.28 -15.16
CA PHE A 203 18.38 14.63 -16.39
C PHE A 203 19.86 14.25 -16.33
N GLU A 204 20.59 14.66 -15.29
CA GLU A 204 22.02 14.36 -15.14
C GLU A 204 22.31 12.86 -15.11
N ARG A 205 21.39 12.05 -14.57
CA ARG A 205 21.57 10.60 -14.43
C ARG A 205 20.93 9.78 -15.55
N SER A 206 20.22 10.42 -16.49
CA SER A 206 19.63 9.73 -17.65
C SER A 206 20.66 9.23 -18.67
N GLY A 207 21.95 9.56 -18.50
CA GLY A 207 23.02 9.20 -19.44
C GLY A 207 23.18 10.16 -20.62
N LEU A 208 22.37 11.23 -20.65
CA LEU A 208 22.38 12.24 -21.71
C LEU A 208 23.57 13.20 -21.59
N ASP A 209 24.15 13.56 -22.74
CA ASP A 209 25.25 14.53 -22.79
C ASP A 209 24.72 15.95 -22.56
N SER A 210 25.25 16.61 -21.54
CA SER A 210 24.81 17.93 -21.06
C SER A 210 24.97 19.05 -22.09
N ASP A 211 25.80 18.85 -23.11
CA ASP A 211 26.17 19.91 -24.06
C ASP A 211 25.10 20.14 -25.16
N ASP A 212 24.15 19.21 -25.34
CA ASP A 212 23.17 19.25 -26.44
C ASP A 212 21.74 19.65 -26.02
N VAL A 213 21.42 19.66 -24.72
CA VAL A 213 20.03 19.84 -24.25
C VAL A 213 19.85 21.13 -23.47
N ARG A 214 18.86 21.93 -23.88
CA ARG A 214 18.50 23.17 -23.20
C ARG A 214 17.35 22.92 -22.23
N LEU A 215 17.59 23.18 -20.94
CA LEU A 215 16.50 23.33 -19.98
C LEU A 215 15.76 24.65 -20.25
N LEU A 216 14.45 24.55 -20.46
CA LEU A 216 13.54 25.67 -20.67
C LEU A 216 12.58 25.76 -19.48
N THR A 217 11.91 26.89 -19.28
CA THR A 217 10.79 26.93 -18.33
C THR A 217 9.51 26.49 -19.01
N TRP A 218 8.56 25.93 -18.25
CA TRP A 218 7.25 25.55 -18.78
C TRP A 218 6.57 26.74 -19.49
N TRP A 219 6.69 27.93 -18.91
CA TRP A 219 6.08 29.13 -19.49
C TRP A 219 6.76 29.62 -20.77
N ASP A 220 8.07 29.41 -20.93
CA ASP A 220 8.76 29.74 -22.19
C ASP A 220 8.29 28.84 -23.34
N VAL A 221 7.91 27.60 -23.03
CA VAL A 221 7.44 26.62 -24.02
C VAL A 221 5.95 26.83 -24.36
N TYR A 222 5.10 26.98 -23.34
CA TYR A 222 3.65 26.91 -23.49
C TYR A 222 2.91 28.23 -23.24
N GLY A 223 3.57 29.28 -22.77
CA GLY A 223 2.92 30.54 -22.34
C GLY A 223 2.07 31.21 -23.45
N ASP A 224 2.58 31.26 -24.68
CA ASP A 224 1.86 31.81 -25.82
C ASP A 224 0.61 30.99 -26.18
N GLN A 225 0.68 29.66 -26.04
CA GLN A 225 -0.45 28.76 -26.25
C GLN A 225 -1.52 28.99 -25.17
N CYS A 226 -1.12 29.14 -23.91
CA CYS A 226 -2.04 29.45 -22.81
C CYS A 226 -2.80 30.76 -23.03
N ASP A 227 -2.12 31.79 -23.53
CA ASP A 227 -2.76 33.07 -23.85
C ASP A 227 -3.74 32.94 -25.02
N ALA A 228 -3.39 32.16 -26.04
CA ALA A 228 -4.24 31.92 -27.21
C ALA A 228 -5.51 31.10 -26.89
N GLU A 229 -5.39 30.09 -26.02
CA GLU A 229 -6.48 29.19 -25.62
C GLU A 229 -7.32 29.73 -24.44
N GLY A 230 -6.93 30.86 -23.87
CA GLY A 230 -7.62 31.47 -22.75
C GLY A 230 -7.39 30.77 -21.41
N ILE A 231 -6.32 29.99 -21.30
CA ILE A 231 -5.94 29.25 -20.08
C ILE A 231 -5.37 30.22 -19.05
N THR A 232 -4.59 31.22 -19.47
CA THR A 232 -3.96 32.20 -18.57
C THR A 232 -4.99 32.93 -17.71
N GLN A 233 -6.18 33.23 -18.23
CA GLN A 233 -7.24 33.91 -17.45
C GLN A 233 -7.94 32.98 -16.44
N LYS A 234 -7.77 31.66 -16.58
CA LYS A 234 -8.35 30.63 -15.70
C LYS A 234 -7.40 30.17 -14.60
N LEU A 235 -6.11 30.51 -14.70
CA LEU A 235 -5.11 30.18 -13.69
C LEU A 235 -4.89 31.34 -12.73
N ILE A 236 -4.79 31.05 -11.43
CA ILE A 236 -4.43 32.05 -10.43
C ILE A 236 -2.95 32.46 -10.57
N PRO A 237 -2.57 33.68 -10.13
CA PRO A 237 -1.18 34.16 -10.22
C PRO A 237 -0.15 33.23 -9.59
N THR A 238 -0.51 32.53 -8.51
CA THR A 238 0.35 31.57 -7.82
C THR A 238 0.79 30.42 -8.73
N VAL A 239 -0.16 29.83 -9.46
CA VAL A 239 0.10 28.74 -10.42
C VAL A 239 0.94 29.25 -11.58
N ILE A 240 0.60 30.43 -12.12
CA ILE A 240 1.36 31.07 -13.21
C ILE A 240 2.82 31.32 -12.80
N ASN A 241 3.06 31.85 -11.61
CA ASN A 241 4.41 32.14 -11.13
C ASN A 241 5.22 30.86 -10.91
N PHE A 242 4.60 29.79 -10.41
CA PHE A 242 5.23 28.48 -10.32
C PHE A 242 5.64 27.97 -11.72
N LEU A 243 4.72 27.97 -12.70
CA LEU A 243 4.99 27.51 -14.07
C LEU A 243 6.05 28.36 -14.81
N LYS A 244 6.20 29.63 -14.45
CA LYS A 244 7.28 30.51 -14.95
C LYS A 244 8.66 30.16 -14.42
N GLY A 245 8.76 29.49 -13.27
CA GLY A 245 10.02 29.08 -12.69
C GLY A 245 10.35 27.59 -12.88
N ALA A 246 9.31 26.77 -13.05
CA ALA A 246 9.46 25.33 -13.20
C ALA A 246 10.10 24.98 -14.55
N GLN A 247 11.18 24.20 -14.50
CA GLN A 247 11.97 23.80 -15.64
C GLN A 247 11.40 22.54 -16.33
N LEU A 248 11.67 22.42 -17.61
CA LEU A 248 11.38 21.27 -18.45
C LEU A 248 12.63 20.93 -19.26
N VAL A 249 12.77 19.64 -19.55
CA VAL A 249 13.58 19.19 -20.67
C VAL A 249 12.81 19.52 -21.95
N ASP A 250 13.52 20.00 -22.98
CA ASP A 250 12.92 20.40 -24.26
C ASP A 250 11.99 19.29 -24.81
N PRO A 251 10.68 19.55 -25.03
CA PRO A 251 9.76 18.54 -25.53
C PRO A 251 10.16 17.94 -26.88
N GLU A 252 10.78 18.72 -27.77
CA GLU A 252 11.27 18.20 -29.06
C GLU A 252 12.36 17.14 -28.85
N PHE A 253 13.14 17.30 -27.78
CA PHE A 253 14.15 16.33 -27.39
C PHE A 253 13.51 15.07 -26.79
N ILE A 254 12.54 15.21 -25.87
CA ILE A 254 11.83 14.09 -25.22
C ILE A 254 11.12 13.21 -26.25
N GLU A 255 10.43 13.79 -27.25
CA GLU A 255 9.75 12.99 -28.29
C GLU A 255 10.71 12.10 -29.08
N SER A 256 11.97 12.52 -29.18
CA SER A 256 13.02 11.80 -29.92
C SER A 256 13.83 10.83 -29.05
N ASN A 257 13.78 10.95 -27.71
CA ASN A 257 14.63 10.24 -26.79
C ASN A 257 13.85 9.48 -25.70
N TYR A 258 14.13 8.19 -25.55
CA TYR A 258 13.44 7.32 -24.59
C TYR A 258 14.10 7.30 -23.20
N GLU A 259 15.21 8.00 -22.99
CA GLU A 259 16.03 7.98 -21.76
C GLU A 259 15.55 8.98 -20.69
N TYR A 260 14.69 9.93 -21.06
CA TYR A 260 14.08 10.85 -20.10
C TYR A 260 12.62 11.13 -20.47
N LYS A 261 11.67 10.51 -19.75
CA LYS A 261 10.23 10.68 -20.00
C LYS A 261 9.47 11.23 -18.81
N ASN A 262 9.94 10.97 -17.60
CA ASN A 262 9.18 11.22 -16.38
C ASN A 262 9.97 12.12 -15.42
N LEU A 263 9.24 12.96 -14.69
CA LEU A 263 9.82 13.80 -13.63
C LEU A 263 10.27 12.96 -12.44
N PHE A 264 9.51 11.91 -12.12
CA PHE A 264 9.79 10.99 -11.02
C PHE A 264 9.17 9.62 -11.34
N TYR A 265 9.52 8.57 -10.58
CA TYR A 265 9.01 7.21 -10.81
C TYR A 265 7.47 7.14 -10.89
N TYR A 266 6.76 7.90 -10.05
CA TYR A 266 5.29 7.96 -10.05
C TYR A 266 4.69 9.12 -10.87
N LEU A 267 5.51 10.05 -11.36
CA LEU A 267 5.04 11.27 -12.02
C LEU A 267 5.65 11.47 -13.39
N GLN A 268 4.78 11.70 -14.36
CA GLN A 268 5.16 12.30 -15.63
C GLN A 268 5.55 13.77 -15.43
N ASN A 269 6.00 14.42 -16.50
CA ASN A 269 6.29 15.85 -16.51
C ASN A 269 5.03 16.70 -16.20
N LEU A 270 5.23 18.01 -16.06
CA LEU A 270 4.13 18.96 -15.90
C LEU A 270 3.11 18.81 -17.04
N SER A 271 1.83 18.96 -16.67
CA SER A 271 0.73 18.89 -17.63
C SER A 271 0.85 19.99 -18.68
N ILE A 272 0.65 19.62 -19.93
CA ILE A 272 0.62 20.53 -21.08
C ILE A 272 -0.72 21.30 -21.12
N PRO A 273 -0.83 22.39 -21.89
CA PRO A 273 -2.06 23.18 -22.01
C PRO A 273 -3.33 22.36 -22.31
N GLU A 274 -3.20 21.29 -23.09
CA GLU A 274 -4.30 20.40 -23.46
C GLU A 274 -4.84 19.57 -22.28
N THR A 275 -4.00 19.32 -21.26
CA THR A 275 -4.34 18.42 -20.14
C THR A 275 -4.55 19.16 -18.81
N ILE A 276 -3.92 20.33 -18.62
CA ILE A 276 -3.93 21.10 -17.37
C ILE A 276 -5.35 21.47 -16.86
N LEU A 277 -6.32 21.65 -17.77
CA LEU A 277 -7.74 21.93 -17.48
C LEU A 277 -8.69 20.94 -18.18
N SER A 278 -8.26 19.69 -18.35
CA SER A 278 -9.03 18.69 -19.10
C SER A 278 -10.12 18.01 -18.26
N ASN A 279 -11.33 17.95 -18.82
CA ASN A 279 -12.47 17.21 -18.25
C ASN A 279 -12.32 15.69 -18.29
N ARG A 280 -11.22 15.17 -18.85
CA ARG A 280 -10.88 13.74 -18.79
C ARG A 280 -10.33 13.32 -17.43
N TYR A 281 -9.68 14.24 -16.73
CA TYR A 281 -9.00 13.98 -15.45
C TYR A 281 -9.67 14.70 -14.29
N ILE A 282 -10.21 15.89 -14.56
CA ILE A 282 -10.89 16.71 -13.57
C ILE A 282 -12.39 16.53 -13.74
N THR A 283 -13.00 15.76 -12.83
CA THR A 283 -14.43 15.42 -12.89
C THR A 283 -15.32 16.58 -12.43
N ASP A 284 -14.82 17.42 -11.52
CA ASP A 284 -15.60 18.43 -10.82
C ASP A 284 -14.88 19.78 -10.76
N GLY A 285 -15.63 20.88 -10.57
CA GLY A 285 -15.06 22.21 -10.33
C GLY A 285 -14.46 22.93 -11.56
N LEU A 286 -14.51 22.33 -12.75
CA LEU A 286 -14.13 22.99 -14.01
C LEU A 286 -15.13 24.04 -14.50
N ASP A 287 -16.37 23.98 -14.02
CA ASP A 287 -17.46 24.90 -14.34
C ASP A 287 -17.40 26.22 -13.55
N GLN A 288 -16.49 26.31 -12.60
CA GLN A 288 -16.25 27.51 -11.79
C GLN A 288 -15.34 28.51 -12.51
N GLU A 289 -15.41 29.78 -12.12
CA GLU A 289 -14.64 30.87 -12.71
C GLU A 289 -13.87 31.65 -11.61
N PRO A 290 -12.55 31.43 -11.43
CA PRO A 290 -11.72 30.44 -12.15
C PRO A 290 -12.06 28.99 -11.76
N PRO A 291 -11.65 27.99 -12.56
CA PRO A 291 -11.80 26.57 -12.21
C PRO A 291 -11.20 26.27 -10.83
N GLN A 292 -11.89 25.43 -10.04
CA GLN A 292 -11.41 25.08 -8.70
C GLN A 292 -10.11 24.28 -8.75
N TYR A 293 -10.00 23.34 -9.70
CA TYR A 293 -8.89 22.41 -9.78
C TYR A 293 -8.09 22.58 -11.07
N VAL A 294 -6.79 22.32 -10.96
CA VAL A 294 -5.82 22.32 -12.06
C VAL A 294 -5.01 21.03 -11.94
N LEU A 295 -4.81 20.31 -13.04
CA LEU A 295 -3.93 19.14 -13.07
C LEU A 295 -2.49 19.62 -13.29
N LEU A 296 -1.63 19.56 -12.28
CA LEU A 296 -0.24 20.02 -12.39
C LEU A 296 0.67 18.95 -12.99
N TYR A 297 0.58 17.72 -12.49
CA TYR A 297 1.38 16.59 -12.95
C TYR A 297 0.46 15.44 -13.28
N GLN A 298 0.83 14.61 -14.24
CA GLN A 298 0.15 13.34 -14.49
C GLN A 298 0.90 12.23 -13.76
N VAL A 299 0.20 11.23 -13.24
CA VAL A 299 0.88 10.03 -12.75
C VAL A 299 1.35 9.18 -13.93
N THR A 300 2.42 8.43 -13.75
CA THR A 300 2.84 7.41 -14.72
C THR A 300 1.76 6.35 -14.89
N ASP A 301 1.83 5.54 -15.95
CA ASP A 301 0.84 4.49 -16.27
C ASP A 301 0.96 3.25 -15.35
N ILE A 302 1.15 3.49 -14.04
CA ILE A 302 1.22 2.46 -13.00
C ILE A 302 -0.15 1.89 -12.64
N VAL A 303 -1.23 2.63 -12.91
CA VAL A 303 -2.61 2.19 -12.65
C VAL A 303 -3.51 2.45 -13.84
N SER A 304 -4.59 1.68 -13.92
CA SER A 304 -5.63 1.88 -14.94
C SER A 304 -6.36 3.20 -14.71
N HIS A 305 -6.61 3.95 -15.79
CA HIS A 305 -7.25 5.26 -15.76
C HIS A 305 -6.49 6.26 -14.86
N SER A 306 -5.20 6.44 -15.16
CA SER A 306 -4.28 7.34 -14.47
C SER A 306 -4.83 8.77 -14.38
N CYS A 307 -4.62 9.42 -13.24
CA CYS A 307 -4.87 10.84 -13.05
C CYS A 307 -3.55 11.59 -12.80
N GLY A 308 -3.35 12.17 -11.62
CA GLY A 308 -2.22 13.05 -11.35
C GLY A 308 -2.35 13.87 -10.08
N ILE A 309 -1.53 14.91 -9.98
CA ILE A 309 -1.57 15.88 -8.88
C ILE A 309 -2.56 16.98 -9.22
N LEU A 310 -3.68 16.99 -8.49
CA LEU A 310 -4.69 18.03 -8.57
C LEU A 310 -4.35 19.17 -7.61
N PHE A 311 -4.28 20.38 -8.12
CA PHE A 311 -4.08 21.61 -7.36
C PHE A 311 -5.39 22.34 -7.19
N ASN A 312 -5.77 22.64 -5.95
CA ASN A 312 -6.94 23.44 -5.62
C ASN A 312 -6.58 24.92 -5.57
N GLN A 313 -7.09 25.69 -6.53
CA GLN A 313 -6.79 27.11 -6.70
C GLN A 313 -7.31 27.99 -5.55
N TYR A 314 -8.27 27.53 -4.75
CA TYR A 314 -8.79 28.31 -3.61
C TYR A 314 -8.04 28.04 -2.31
N THR A 315 -7.64 26.79 -2.08
CA THR A 315 -6.95 26.41 -0.83
C THR A 315 -5.43 26.41 -0.96
N LEU A 316 -4.90 26.50 -2.19
CA LEU A 316 -3.47 26.39 -2.51
C LEU A 316 -2.86 25.06 -2.06
N LYS A 317 -3.68 24.02 -1.96
CA LYS A 317 -3.29 22.66 -1.60
C LYS A 317 -3.38 21.75 -2.80
N VAL A 318 -2.69 20.63 -2.71
CA VAL A 318 -2.66 19.58 -3.73
C VAL A 318 -3.13 18.26 -3.16
N ARG A 319 -3.52 17.38 -4.07
CA ARG A 319 -3.89 16.00 -3.80
C ARG A 319 -3.36 15.13 -4.93
N VAL A 320 -2.65 14.05 -4.61
CA VAL A 320 -2.29 13.02 -5.59
C VAL A 320 -3.50 12.13 -5.80
N ALA A 321 -3.90 11.92 -7.05
CA ALA A 321 -4.92 10.97 -7.44
C ALA A 321 -4.26 9.99 -8.42
N PHE A 322 -4.07 8.74 -8.02
CA PHE A 322 -3.46 7.75 -8.89
C PHE A 322 -4.45 7.34 -9.98
N SER A 323 -5.72 7.21 -9.65
CA SER A 323 -6.80 6.97 -10.59
C SER A 323 -7.81 8.12 -10.61
N ILE A 324 -8.51 8.27 -11.74
CA ILE A 324 -9.69 9.16 -11.82
C ILE A 324 -10.80 8.71 -10.84
N PHE A 325 -10.81 7.46 -10.40
CA PHE A 325 -11.77 7.00 -9.40
C PHE A 325 -11.46 7.57 -8.00
N ASP A 326 -10.22 7.98 -7.76
CA ASP A 326 -9.83 8.62 -6.49
C ASP A 326 -10.40 10.05 -6.40
N THR A 327 -10.86 10.64 -7.51
CA THR A 327 -11.48 11.99 -7.55
C THR A 327 -12.96 12.00 -7.18
N MET A 328 -13.55 10.83 -6.93
CA MET A 328 -14.95 10.73 -6.50
C MET A 328 -15.12 11.17 -5.04
N GLU A 329 -16.27 11.80 -4.73
CA GLU A 329 -16.55 12.50 -3.46
C GLU A 329 -16.46 11.62 -2.20
N ASP A 330 -16.54 10.29 -2.32
CA ASP A 330 -16.58 9.36 -1.20
C ASP A 330 -15.19 8.97 -0.65
N VAL A 331 -14.09 9.42 -1.27
CA VAL A 331 -12.73 9.07 -0.84
C VAL A 331 -12.15 10.16 0.07
N GLU A 332 -12.04 9.88 1.37
CA GLU A 332 -11.40 10.75 2.37
C GLU A 332 -9.88 10.84 2.10
N MET A 333 -9.48 11.65 1.12
CA MET A 333 -8.09 11.86 0.74
C MET A 333 -7.52 13.16 1.30
N LEU A 334 -6.26 13.13 1.71
CA LEU A 334 -5.59 14.27 2.35
C LEU A 334 -5.15 15.34 1.34
N TRP A 335 -5.47 16.60 1.65
CA TRP A 335 -4.95 17.76 0.94
C TRP A 335 -3.70 18.30 1.65
N VAL A 336 -2.56 18.23 0.95
CA VAL A 336 -1.25 18.64 1.44
C VAL A 336 -0.68 19.78 0.62
N SER A 337 0.48 20.33 0.99
CA SER A 337 1.14 21.36 0.17
C SER A 337 1.98 20.71 -0.95
N LEU A 338 2.19 21.43 -2.06
CA LEU A 338 2.98 20.88 -3.18
C LEU A 338 4.44 20.65 -2.80
N GLN A 339 5.02 21.57 -2.03
CA GLN A 339 6.36 21.43 -1.48
C GLN A 339 6.50 20.16 -0.63
N THR A 340 5.48 19.78 0.16
CA THR A 340 5.52 18.52 0.93
C THR A 340 5.62 17.31 0.01
N ILE A 341 4.82 17.26 -1.06
CA ILE A 341 4.87 16.13 -2.02
C ILE A 341 6.23 16.04 -2.70
N LEU A 342 6.73 17.15 -3.26
CA LEU A 342 8.01 17.15 -3.97
C LEU A 342 9.18 16.83 -3.03
N GLN A 343 9.12 17.30 -1.78
CA GLN A 343 10.11 16.94 -0.76
C GLN A 343 10.08 15.45 -0.45
N GLN A 344 8.90 14.83 -0.31
CA GLN A 344 8.82 13.38 -0.09
C GLN A 344 9.44 12.57 -1.24
N TYR A 345 9.28 13.01 -2.49
CA TYR A 345 9.95 12.34 -3.62
C TYR A 345 11.47 12.52 -3.61
N LEU A 346 11.98 13.69 -3.19
CA LEU A 346 13.41 13.87 -2.98
C LEU A 346 13.92 13.03 -1.80
N ASP A 347 13.16 12.91 -0.71
CA ASP A 347 13.51 12.04 0.42
C ASP A 347 13.62 10.56 -0.03
N MET A 348 12.77 10.11 -0.96
CA MET A 348 12.90 8.78 -1.60
C MET A 348 14.20 8.65 -2.39
N VAL A 349 14.63 9.71 -3.08
CA VAL A 349 15.88 9.74 -3.83
C VAL A 349 17.09 9.73 -2.90
N ASP A 350 17.05 10.55 -1.84
CA ASP A 350 18.11 10.65 -0.84
C ASP A 350 18.31 9.34 -0.08
N LEU A 351 17.21 8.65 0.23
CA LEU A 351 17.24 7.32 0.83
C LEU A 351 17.60 6.22 -0.19
N GLY A 352 17.79 6.54 -1.47
CA GLY A 352 18.11 5.58 -2.52
C GLY A 352 16.98 4.58 -2.80
N LYS A 353 15.75 4.84 -2.33
CA LYS A 353 14.57 4.05 -2.66
C LYS A 353 14.23 4.21 -4.14
N VAL A 354 14.42 5.42 -4.67
CA VAL A 354 14.29 5.72 -6.10
C VAL A 354 15.61 6.28 -6.59
N THR A 355 16.13 5.75 -7.69
CA THR A 355 17.36 6.27 -8.30
C THR A 355 17.13 6.55 -9.78
N ALA A 356 17.71 7.62 -10.30
CA ALA A 356 17.81 7.80 -11.75
C ALA A 356 19.09 7.11 -12.29
N GLY A 357 18.97 6.44 -13.45
CA GLY A 357 20.08 5.73 -14.10
C GLY A 357 19.63 4.70 -15.13
N GLU A 358 20.59 4.11 -15.84
CA GLU A 358 20.35 2.87 -16.55
C GLU A 358 20.17 1.72 -15.55
N ASP A 359 19.26 0.80 -15.87
CA ASP A 359 19.02 -0.39 -15.06
C ASP A 359 20.23 -1.34 -15.17
N ASP A 360 21.12 -1.28 -14.18
CA ASP A 360 22.29 -2.17 -14.03
C ASP A 360 21.90 -3.65 -13.85
N THR A 361 20.60 -4.00 -13.75
CA THR A 361 20.14 -5.40 -13.74
C THR A 361 20.26 -6.13 -15.08
N ASN A 362 21.10 -5.60 -15.99
CA ASN A 362 21.96 -6.40 -16.87
C ASN A 362 22.92 -7.34 -16.09
N THR A 363 22.48 -7.98 -15.02
CA THR A 363 22.92 -9.35 -14.73
C THR A 363 22.80 -10.14 -16.03
N ASP A 364 23.84 -10.89 -16.37
CA ASP A 364 24.02 -11.74 -17.55
C ASP A 364 22.86 -12.74 -17.83
N CYS A 365 21.65 -12.24 -18.00
CA CYS A 365 20.46 -12.94 -18.42
C CYS A 365 20.52 -12.94 -19.94
N ASP A 366 21.13 -13.97 -20.52
CA ASP A 366 21.23 -14.27 -21.94
C ASP A 366 20.35 -13.35 -22.82
N SER A 367 20.98 -12.32 -23.42
CA SER A 367 20.40 -11.27 -24.27
C SER A 367 19.61 -11.79 -25.50
N ASP A 368 19.46 -13.10 -25.62
CA ASP A 368 18.74 -13.78 -26.70
C ASP A 368 17.27 -14.08 -26.34
N ARG A 369 16.80 -13.70 -25.14
CA ARG A 369 15.44 -14.03 -24.66
C ARG A 369 14.53 -12.88 -24.24
N GLU A 370 15.04 -11.67 -24.02
CA GLU A 370 14.15 -10.55 -23.71
C GLU A 370 13.33 -10.18 -24.94
N SER A 371 12.01 -10.21 -24.79
CA SER A 371 11.12 -9.81 -25.86
C SER A 371 11.18 -8.29 -26.05
N GLU A 372 11.04 -7.78 -27.28
CA GLU A 372 10.91 -6.33 -27.54
C GLU A 372 9.78 -5.67 -26.72
N GLU A 373 8.82 -6.45 -26.22
CA GLU A 373 7.73 -6.01 -25.33
C GLU A 373 8.21 -5.73 -23.89
N GLU A 374 9.16 -6.48 -23.33
CA GLU A 374 9.73 -6.28 -21.97
C GLU A 374 10.68 -5.09 -21.93
N ILE A 375 11.52 -4.93 -22.96
CA ILE A 375 12.40 -3.76 -23.11
C ILE A 375 11.57 -2.46 -23.22
N LYS A 376 10.35 -2.55 -23.77
CA LYS A 376 9.45 -1.40 -23.89
C LYS A 376 8.83 -0.99 -22.55
N GLY A 377 8.46 -1.96 -21.71
CA GLY A 377 7.95 -1.70 -20.35
C GLY A 377 8.99 -1.01 -19.45
N LYS A 378 10.23 -1.51 -19.43
CA LYS A 378 11.32 -0.87 -18.65
C LYS A 378 11.63 0.58 -19.08
N LYS A 379 11.40 0.93 -20.35
CA LYS A 379 11.58 2.29 -20.88
C LYS A 379 10.43 3.26 -20.58
N ASP A 380 9.36 2.82 -19.94
CA ASP A 380 8.21 3.69 -19.66
C ASP A 380 8.37 4.49 -18.35
N TRP A 381 9.26 4.07 -17.44
CA TRP A 381 9.57 4.78 -16.19
C TRP A 381 10.89 5.59 -16.21
N SER A 382 11.62 5.52 -17.32
CA SER A 382 12.92 6.18 -17.50
C SER A 382 12.88 7.69 -17.17
N PRO A 383 13.89 8.23 -16.45
CA PRO A 383 15.15 7.59 -16.03
C PRO A 383 15.08 6.84 -14.69
N TRP A 384 13.90 6.71 -14.07
CA TRP A 384 13.77 6.34 -12.67
C TRP A 384 13.60 4.82 -12.47
N ILE A 385 14.26 4.31 -11.44
CA ILE A 385 14.19 2.93 -10.97
C ILE A 385 13.75 2.96 -9.51
N LEU A 386 12.68 2.22 -9.21
CA LEU A 386 12.25 1.96 -7.83
C LEU A 386 12.93 0.68 -7.34
N HIS A 387 13.62 0.78 -6.20
CA HIS A 387 14.31 -0.35 -5.58
C HIS A 387 13.45 -1.00 -4.51
N PRO A 388 13.46 -2.33 -4.36
CA PRO A 388 12.71 -3.01 -3.31
C PRO A 388 13.10 -2.56 -1.89
N HIS A 389 14.40 -2.33 -1.69
CA HIS A 389 15.00 -1.66 -0.53
C HIS A 389 16.32 -1.00 -0.95
N SER A 390 16.85 -0.12 -0.10
CA SER A 390 18.18 0.47 -0.30
C SER A 390 19.13 0.11 0.86
N ASP A 391 20.44 0.25 0.62
CA ASP A 391 21.44 0.07 1.67
C ASP A 391 21.32 1.13 2.78
N GLU A 392 20.86 2.35 2.45
CA GLU A 392 20.61 3.39 3.44
C GLU A 392 19.40 3.05 4.31
N ILE A 393 18.31 2.54 3.73
CA ILE A 393 17.12 2.06 4.47
C ILE A 393 17.52 0.91 5.40
N LEU A 394 18.29 -0.05 4.90
CA LEU A 394 18.81 -1.15 5.73
C LEU A 394 19.68 -0.63 6.88
N SER A 395 20.61 0.27 6.59
CA SER A 395 21.52 0.86 7.59
C SER A 395 20.74 1.67 8.64
N ARG A 396 19.75 2.47 8.21
CA ARG A 396 18.87 3.22 9.10
C ARG A 396 18.03 2.30 9.97
N THR A 397 17.48 1.21 9.41
CA THR A 397 16.73 0.20 10.18
C THR A 397 17.61 -0.44 11.24
N LEU A 398 18.83 -0.88 10.88
CA LEU A 398 19.76 -1.50 11.81
C LEU A 398 20.18 -0.54 12.91
N ARG A 399 20.43 0.73 12.58
CA ARG A 399 20.72 1.79 13.56
C ARG A 399 19.54 2.04 14.50
N ALA A 400 18.32 2.13 13.97
CA ALA A 400 17.11 2.29 14.78
C ALA A 400 16.91 1.09 15.73
N PHE A 401 17.18 -0.12 15.24
CA PHE A 401 17.14 -1.33 16.04
C PHE A 401 18.21 -1.33 17.15
N GLU A 402 19.46 -1.03 16.81
CA GLU A 402 20.57 -0.91 17.79
C GLU A 402 20.26 0.14 18.86
N ASN A 403 19.79 1.32 18.45
CA ASN A 403 19.39 2.40 19.36
C ASN A 403 18.26 1.96 20.29
N LEU A 404 17.30 1.16 19.81
CA LEU A 404 16.23 0.63 20.64
C LEU A 404 16.79 -0.31 21.72
N LEU A 405 17.71 -1.20 21.35
CA LEU A 405 18.34 -2.10 22.31
C LEU A 405 19.12 -1.32 23.37
N HIS A 406 19.91 -0.32 22.97
CA HIS A 406 20.63 0.54 23.91
C HIS A 406 19.69 1.33 24.82
N ALA A 407 18.62 1.92 24.28
CA ALA A 407 17.66 2.67 25.08
C ALA A 407 16.99 1.81 26.15
N ILE A 408 16.75 0.52 25.87
CA ILE A 408 16.25 -0.47 26.82
C ILE A 408 17.35 -0.81 27.83
N GLU A 409 18.54 -1.24 27.38
CA GLU A 409 19.67 -1.65 28.23
C GLU A 409 20.04 -0.58 29.26
N ASP A 410 20.12 0.68 28.84
CA ASP A 410 20.48 1.82 29.70
C ASP A 410 19.48 2.02 30.85
N ARG A 411 18.25 1.53 30.70
CA ARG A 411 17.16 1.63 31.69
C ARG A 411 16.95 0.35 32.48
N MET A 412 17.62 -0.75 32.13
CA MET A 412 17.50 -1.99 32.89
C MET A 412 18.12 -1.81 34.30
N PRO A 413 17.46 -2.29 35.37
CA PRO A 413 17.91 -2.10 36.75
C PRO A 413 19.24 -2.80 37.07
N ASN A 414 19.55 -3.85 36.32
CA ASN A 414 20.86 -4.51 36.35
C ASN A 414 21.74 -3.95 35.23
N GLY A 415 21.86 -2.62 35.16
CA GLY A 415 22.75 -1.95 34.22
C GLY A 415 24.07 -2.73 34.19
N ILE A 416 24.48 -3.16 32.99
CA ILE A 416 25.76 -3.85 32.78
C ILE A 416 26.79 -2.87 33.32
N SER A 417 27.15 -3.03 34.60
CA SER A 417 28.22 -2.28 35.22
C SER A 417 29.36 -2.46 34.26
N SER A 418 29.85 -1.36 33.70
CA SER A 418 31.03 -1.35 32.85
C SER A 418 32.12 -2.08 33.60
N ALA A 419 32.22 -3.38 33.36
CA ALA A 419 33.31 -4.20 33.82
C ALA A 419 34.46 -3.72 32.95
N SER A 420 35.22 -2.79 33.51
CA SER A 420 36.60 -2.55 33.14
C SER A 420 37.29 -3.91 32.97
N GLY A 421 37.50 -4.32 31.72
CA GLY A 421 38.12 -5.59 31.39
C GLY A 421 37.68 -6.06 30.01
N GLU A 422 38.61 -6.04 29.07
CA GLU A 422 38.49 -6.57 27.72
C GLU A 422 38.06 -8.05 27.72
N GLU A 423 36.76 -8.32 27.80
CA GLU A 423 36.19 -9.58 27.34
C GLU A 423 34.90 -9.24 26.59
N THR A 424 35.06 -8.99 25.28
CA THR A 424 33.98 -9.09 24.29
C THR A 424 33.30 -10.45 24.46
N THR A 425 32.17 -10.50 25.18
CA THR A 425 31.28 -11.64 25.20
C THR A 425 30.65 -11.77 23.81
N HIS A 426 31.36 -12.47 22.92
CA HIS A 426 30.78 -13.03 21.71
C HIS A 426 29.55 -13.84 22.11
N LEU A 427 28.47 -13.77 21.32
CA LEU A 427 27.41 -14.77 21.38
C LEU A 427 28.07 -16.15 21.44
N ASN A 428 27.58 -17.04 22.31
CA ASN A 428 28.07 -18.41 22.32
C ASN A 428 28.01 -18.93 20.87
N THR A 429 29.14 -19.38 20.31
CA THR A 429 29.26 -19.79 18.89
C THR A 429 28.18 -20.79 18.48
N ASP A 430 27.66 -21.56 19.45
CA ASP A 430 26.53 -22.48 19.28
C ASP A 430 25.17 -21.78 19.02
N VAL A 431 24.90 -20.64 19.70
CA VAL A 431 23.67 -19.85 19.48
C VAL A 431 23.70 -19.15 18.14
N GLU A 432 24.84 -18.56 17.78
CA GLU A 432 25.06 -17.92 16.48
C GLU A 432 24.93 -18.94 15.33
N GLY A 433 25.52 -20.13 15.49
CA GLY A 433 25.36 -21.23 14.55
C GLY A 433 23.89 -21.64 14.35
N ARG A 434 23.10 -21.69 15.43
CA ARG A 434 21.65 -21.96 15.35
C ARG A 434 20.91 -20.86 14.59
N PHE A 435 21.17 -19.58 14.87
CA PHE A 435 20.55 -18.47 14.13
C PHE A 435 20.88 -18.53 12.63
N ASN A 436 22.15 -18.73 12.28
CA ASN A 436 22.56 -18.84 10.88
C ASN A 436 21.90 -20.04 10.16
N GLN A 437 21.73 -21.16 10.85
CA GLN A 437 21.02 -22.32 10.31
C GLN A 437 19.54 -22.00 10.06
N VAL A 438 18.82 -21.47 11.04
CA VAL A 438 17.39 -21.20 10.88
C VAL A 438 17.10 -20.10 9.85
N ILE A 439 17.99 -19.11 9.70
CA ILE A 439 17.90 -18.11 8.63
C ILE A 439 18.12 -18.78 7.26
N SER A 440 19.08 -19.70 7.15
CA SER A 440 19.31 -20.44 5.90
C SER A 440 18.11 -21.32 5.53
N ASP A 441 17.50 -21.95 6.52
CA ASP A 441 16.28 -22.73 6.35
C ASP A 441 15.11 -21.82 5.96
N LEU A 442 14.99 -20.63 6.56
CA LEU A 442 13.97 -19.64 6.21
C LEU A 442 14.10 -19.19 4.76
N ILE A 443 15.31 -18.83 4.31
CA ILE A 443 15.57 -18.45 2.91
C ILE A 443 15.14 -19.57 1.96
N SER A 444 15.47 -20.82 2.30
CA SER A 444 15.18 -21.98 1.45
C SER A 444 13.69 -22.34 1.43
N ASN A 445 13.00 -22.24 2.58
CA ASN A 445 11.61 -22.67 2.73
C ASN A 445 10.60 -21.57 2.39
N ASN A 446 10.95 -20.29 2.58
CA ASN A 446 10.08 -19.14 2.32
C ASN A 446 10.42 -18.41 1.01
N GLN A 447 11.34 -18.98 0.22
CA GLN A 447 11.86 -18.43 -1.05
C GLN A 447 12.38 -16.99 -0.94
N LEU A 448 12.79 -16.51 0.24
CA LEU A 448 13.29 -15.16 0.40
C LEU A 448 14.49 -14.92 -0.52
N GLU A 449 14.58 -13.70 -1.06
CA GLU A 449 15.77 -13.31 -1.80
C GLU A 449 16.99 -13.33 -0.86
N LYS A 450 18.08 -13.95 -1.33
CA LYS A 450 19.32 -14.05 -0.54
C LYS A 450 19.90 -12.69 -0.20
N ASP A 451 19.70 -11.72 -1.08
CA ASP A 451 20.13 -10.34 -0.93
C ASP A 451 18.96 -9.38 -0.65
N GLY A 452 17.79 -9.94 -0.33
CA GLY A 452 16.62 -9.17 0.10
C GLY A 452 16.80 -8.54 1.47
N PHE A 453 15.97 -7.52 1.76
CA PHE A 453 16.06 -6.72 2.98
C PHE A 453 16.04 -7.58 4.25
N ILE A 454 15.06 -8.50 4.38
CA ILE A 454 14.89 -9.33 5.58
C ILE A 454 16.06 -10.26 5.82
N THR A 455 16.62 -10.85 4.76
CA THR A 455 17.80 -11.70 4.88
C THR A 455 18.98 -10.91 5.42
N LYS A 456 19.24 -9.72 4.86
CA LYS A 456 20.34 -8.84 5.30
C LYS A 456 20.10 -8.31 6.72
N PHE A 457 18.88 -7.89 7.04
CA PHE A 457 18.49 -7.40 8.36
C PHE A 457 18.68 -8.49 9.41
N LEU A 458 18.10 -9.68 9.24
CA LEU A 458 18.20 -10.77 10.22
C LEU A 458 19.65 -11.18 10.48
N ARG A 459 20.47 -11.29 9.42
CA ARG A 459 21.90 -11.64 9.55
C ARG A 459 22.67 -10.62 10.38
N GLN A 460 22.31 -9.33 10.32
CA GLN A 460 23.01 -8.28 11.06
C GLN A 460 22.40 -8.07 12.47
N ALA A 461 21.08 -8.10 12.59
CA ALA A 461 20.34 -7.94 13.84
C ALA A 461 20.71 -8.99 14.89
N ILE A 462 21.02 -10.23 14.50
CA ILE A 462 21.45 -11.27 15.45
C ILE A 462 22.77 -10.91 16.15
N TYR A 463 23.67 -10.16 15.52
CA TYR A 463 24.93 -9.76 16.16
C TYR A 463 24.75 -8.60 17.14
N LEU A 464 23.68 -7.83 16.97
CA LEU A 464 23.25 -6.78 17.90
C LEU A 464 22.53 -7.38 19.13
N ALA A 465 21.98 -8.59 18.99
CA ALA A 465 21.24 -9.34 20.01
C ALA A 465 22.10 -9.91 21.16
N LYS A 466 23.11 -9.18 21.65
CA LYS A 466 24.00 -9.64 22.74
C LYS A 466 23.38 -9.47 24.14
N SER A 467 22.24 -8.81 24.20
CA SER A 467 21.56 -8.39 25.43
C SER A 467 20.70 -9.49 26.05
N PRO A 468 20.49 -9.52 27.38
CA PRO A 468 19.47 -10.37 28.02
C PRO A 468 18.02 -9.93 27.74
N ILE A 469 17.80 -8.95 26.86
CA ILE A 469 16.46 -8.45 26.49
C ILE A 469 15.58 -9.59 25.98
N GLN A 470 14.42 -9.73 26.61
CA GLN A 470 13.37 -10.65 26.19
C GLN A 470 12.25 -9.92 25.43
N PHE A 471 11.95 -8.67 25.80
CA PHE A 471 10.87 -7.87 25.21
C PHE A 471 11.36 -6.53 24.69
N ILE A 472 11.05 -6.24 23.41
CA ILE A 472 11.44 -5.01 22.70
C ILE A 472 10.28 -4.02 22.52
N ALA A 473 9.08 -4.43 22.89
CA ALA A 473 7.90 -3.59 23.05
C ALA A 473 6.94 -4.31 24.01
N PRO A 474 5.89 -3.65 24.51
CA PRO A 474 4.97 -4.28 25.47
C PRO A 474 4.34 -5.56 24.90
N GLY A 475 4.68 -6.71 25.49
CA GLY A 475 4.26 -8.04 25.04
C GLY A 475 4.89 -8.55 23.74
N ILE A 476 5.78 -7.80 23.09
CA ILE A 476 6.44 -8.18 21.84
C ILE A 476 7.84 -8.71 22.15
N ARG A 477 8.07 -9.98 21.80
CA ARG A 477 9.29 -10.70 22.15
C ARG A 477 10.42 -10.46 21.15
N PHE A 478 11.64 -10.39 21.67
CA PHE A 478 12.86 -10.39 20.88
C PHE A 478 12.99 -11.68 20.04
N LEU A 479 13.70 -11.60 18.91
CA LEU A 479 13.95 -12.72 18.00
C LEU A 479 14.61 -13.91 18.70
N THR A 480 14.07 -15.11 18.50
CA THR A 480 14.70 -16.37 18.92
C THR A 480 14.81 -17.33 17.75
N PRO A 481 15.74 -18.31 17.76
CA PRO A 481 15.82 -19.29 16.68
C PRO A 481 14.49 -20.02 16.47
N ASP A 482 13.77 -20.33 17.55
CA ASP A 482 12.46 -20.98 17.49
C ASP A 482 11.39 -20.08 16.85
N SER A 483 11.44 -18.77 17.07
CA SER A 483 10.53 -17.81 16.43
C SER A 483 10.76 -17.74 14.92
N ILE A 484 12.03 -17.83 14.48
CA ILE A 484 12.39 -17.81 13.05
C ILE A 484 12.02 -19.14 12.38
N SER A 485 12.21 -20.28 13.04
CA SER A 485 11.88 -21.59 12.45
C SER A 485 10.39 -21.84 12.31
N ASN A 486 9.56 -21.30 13.20
CA ASN A 486 8.12 -21.59 13.25
C ASN A 486 7.27 -20.52 12.56
N GLN A 487 7.61 -20.16 11.32
CA GLN A 487 6.85 -19.18 10.55
C GLN A 487 5.46 -19.72 10.15
N PRO A 488 4.38 -18.93 10.26
CA PRO A 488 3.02 -19.42 10.00
C PRO A 488 2.77 -19.93 8.56
N PHE A 489 3.55 -19.44 7.59
CA PHE A 489 3.33 -19.72 6.16
C PHE A 489 4.40 -20.62 5.52
N HIS A 490 5.23 -21.32 6.30
CA HIS A 490 6.32 -22.16 5.81
C HIS A 490 5.91 -23.32 4.86
N ASN A 491 4.60 -23.61 4.72
CA ASN A 491 4.07 -24.73 3.92
C ASN A 491 3.21 -24.30 2.72
N ILE A 492 3.11 -23.01 2.41
CA ILE A 492 2.29 -22.55 1.28
C ILE A 492 3.06 -22.74 -0.03
N ASP A 493 2.41 -23.33 -1.05
CA ASP A 493 2.99 -23.56 -2.37
C ASP A 493 3.01 -22.27 -3.20
N PHE A 494 4.24 -21.82 -3.47
CA PHE A 494 4.59 -20.57 -4.14
C PHE A 494 4.11 -20.45 -5.58
N HIS A 495 3.82 -21.56 -6.28
CA HIS A 495 3.24 -21.48 -7.63
C HIS A 495 1.82 -20.88 -7.66
N THR A 496 1.26 -20.54 -6.50
CA THR A 496 -0.07 -19.97 -6.36
C THR A 496 -0.09 -18.48 -6.03
N SER A 497 1.06 -17.83 -5.79
CA SER A 497 1.17 -16.40 -5.43
C SER A 497 2.34 -15.72 -6.17
N PRO A 498 2.15 -14.51 -6.71
CA PRO A 498 3.24 -13.66 -7.21
C PRO A 498 4.04 -12.96 -6.09
N ASN A 499 3.68 -13.14 -4.81
CA ASN A 499 4.27 -12.41 -3.70
C ASN A 499 5.15 -13.30 -2.80
N TYR A 500 6.17 -12.71 -2.16
CA TYR A 500 6.90 -13.37 -1.07
C TYR A 500 6.01 -13.66 0.14
N ASN A 501 6.40 -14.66 0.94
CA ASN A 501 5.68 -15.01 2.17
C ASN A 501 5.83 -13.90 3.23
N PRO A 502 4.75 -13.46 3.89
CA PRO A 502 4.85 -12.60 5.06
C PRO A 502 5.68 -13.27 6.16
N ILE A 503 6.52 -12.48 6.83
CA ILE A 503 7.41 -12.96 7.89
C ILE A 503 7.01 -12.34 9.22
N LEU A 504 6.69 -13.18 10.21
CA LEU A 504 6.51 -12.73 11.59
C LEU A 504 7.90 -12.47 12.19
N LEU A 505 8.27 -11.19 12.27
CA LEU A 505 9.58 -10.78 12.76
C LEU A 505 9.61 -10.78 14.29
N PHE A 506 8.65 -10.13 14.94
CA PHE A 506 8.61 -10.06 16.40
C PHE A 506 7.25 -10.54 16.94
N PRO A 507 7.16 -11.75 17.52
CA PRO A 507 5.90 -12.32 17.97
C PRO A 507 5.39 -11.65 19.25
N MET A 508 4.08 -11.48 19.34
CA MET A 508 3.41 -11.04 20.56
C MET A 508 3.02 -12.24 21.44
N MET A 509 3.40 -12.17 22.72
CA MET A 509 3.26 -13.25 23.69
C MET A 509 2.16 -12.96 24.72
N LYS A 510 1.41 -13.99 25.10
CA LYS A 510 0.53 -13.99 26.27
C LYS A 510 1.34 -14.17 27.56
N THR A 511 0.70 -13.89 28.69
CA THR A 511 1.26 -14.11 30.03
C THR A 511 1.59 -15.58 30.32
N ASP A 512 0.96 -16.53 29.62
CA ASP A 512 1.22 -17.97 29.75
C ASP A 512 2.37 -18.47 28.85
N GLY A 513 3.00 -17.58 28.07
CA GLY A 513 4.08 -17.91 27.14
C GLY A 513 3.61 -18.47 25.79
N SER A 514 2.31 -18.51 25.50
CA SER A 514 1.78 -18.82 24.17
C SER A 514 1.64 -17.57 23.29
N LEU A 515 1.49 -17.74 21.97
CA LEU A 515 1.28 -16.61 21.05
C LEU A 515 -0.11 -16.01 21.21
N HIS A 516 -0.19 -14.68 21.15
CA HIS A 516 -1.45 -14.02 20.87
C HIS A 516 -1.89 -14.33 19.43
N THR A 517 -3.18 -14.51 19.22
CA THR A 517 -3.75 -14.79 17.89
C THR A 517 -5.01 -13.97 17.68
N THR A 518 -5.18 -13.41 16.49
CA THR A 518 -6.41 -12.73 16.06
C THR A 518 -7.13 -13.58 15.04
N THR A 519 -8.45 -13.72 15.23
CA THR A 519 -9.32 -14.37 14.26
C THR A 519 -10.17 -13.33 13.51
N PHE A 520 -10.06 -13.34 12.19
CA PHE A 520 -10.86 -12.51 11.29
C PHE A 520 -12.17 -13.24 10.92
N LEU A 521 -13.24 -12.47 10.74
CA LEU A 521 -14.55 -13.04 10.38
C LEU A 521 -14.74 -13.06 8.87
N ASN A 522 -14.22 -12.05 8.18
CA ASN A 522 -14.27 -11.94 6.73
C ASN A 522 -12.86 -12.02 6.14
N LYS A 523 -12.79 -12.43 4.87
CA LYS A 523 -11.53 -12.49 4.13
C LYS A 523 -10.99 -11.10 3.79
N ASP A 524 -11.89 -10.15 3.59
CA ASP A 524 -11.56 -8.77 3.24
C ASP A 524 -10.90 -8.02 4.41
N ASP A 525 -11.11 -8.50 5.65
CA ASP A 525 -10.49 -7.94 6.86
C ASP A 525 -9.06 -8.48 7.09
N ILE A 526 -8.64 -9.51 6.34
CA ILE A 526 -7.32 -10.14 6.51
C ILE A 526 -6.27 -9.25 5.82
N PRO A 527 -5.21 -8.84 6.54
CA PRO A 527 -4.26 -7.85 6.02
C PRO A 527 -3.18 -8.44 5.10
N PHE A 528 -3.33 -9.69 4.65
CA PHE A 528 -2.39 -10.38 3.78
C PHE A 528 -3.08 -10.72 2.46
N SER A 529 -2.34 -10.66 1.35
CA SER A 529 -2.93 -10.84 0.03
C SER A 529 -3.44 -12.26 -0.26
N TYR A 530 -3.97 -12.40 -1.47
CA TYR A 530 -4.50 -13.65 -2.00
C TYR A 530 -3.44 -14.77 -1.99
N ALA A 531 -3.86 -15.94 -1.50
CA ALA A 531 -3.09 -17.13 -1.09
C ALA A 531 -2.95 -17.24 0.43
N TYR A 532 -2.67 -16.15 1.13
CA TYR A 532 -2.52 -16.15 2.59
C TYR A 532 -3.86 -16.04 3.34
N ASN A 533 -4.91 -15.53 2.66
CA ASN A 533 -6.27 -15.36 3.18
C ASN A 533 -7.28 -16.46 2.77
N LYS A 534 -6.80 -17.56 2.15
CA LYS A 534 -7.69 -18.60 1.57
C LYS A 534 -8.33 -19.52 2.61
N ASP A 535 -7.49 -20.10 3.48
CA ASP A 535 -7.85 -21.24 4.34
C ASP A 535 -7.58 -21.00 5.83
N ASN A 536 -6.97 -19.86 6.18
CA ASN A 536 -6.72 -19.46 7.56
C ASN A 536 -7.47 -18.17 7.87
N PHE A 537 -8.04 -18.10 9.07
CA PHE A 537 -8.65 -16.90 9.62
C PHE A 537 -7.99 -16.48 10.92
N ALA A 538 -7.07 -17.29 11.47
CA ALA A 538 -6.40 -17.05 12.74
C ALA A 538 -4.90 -16.83 12.53
N TYR A 539 -4.43 -15.63 12.87
CA TYR A 539 -3.05 -15.23 12.65
C TYR A 539 -2.37 -14.85 13.96
N PRO A 540 -1.10 -15.26 14.17
CA PRO A 540 -0.32 -14.79 15.31
C PRO A 540 -0.13 -13.27 15.30
N CYS A 541 -0.38 -12.63 16.44
CA CYS A 541 -0.15 -11.22 16.65
C CYS A 541 1.34 -10.91 16.80
N GLY A 542 1.74 -9.69 16.47
CA GLY A 542 3.13 -9.25 16.49
C GLY A 542 3.46 -8.33 15.32
N LEU A 543 4.75 -8.00 15.19
CA LEU A 543 5.25 -7.21 14.07
C LEU A 543 5.61 -8.12 12.90
N TRP A 544 4.91 -7.93 11.80
CA TRP A 544 5.07 -8.64 10.54
C TRP A 544 5.80 -7.79 9.53
N VAL A 545 6.56 -8.42 8.65
CA VAL A 545 6.96 -7.84 7.37
C VAL A 545 5.99 -8.41 6.34
N GLY A 546 5.40 -7.51 5.54
CA GLY A 546 4.32 -7.82 4.62
C GLY A 546 4.72 -8.77 3.50
N ASP A 547 3.72 -9.31 2.82
CA ASP A 547 3.94 -9.84 1.47
C ASP A 547 4.11 -8.69 0.49
N TYR A 548 5.05 -8.85 -0.44
CA TYR A 548 5.35 -7.85 -1.47
C TYR A 548 5.41 -8.51 -2.84
N ASP A 549 5.01 -7.78 -3.88
CA ASP A 549 4.92 -8.26 -5.25
C ASP A 549 6.31 -8.31 -5.91
N LEU A 550 6.63 -9.47 -6.47
CA LEU A 550 7.85 -9.72 -7.24
C LEU A 550 7.93 -8.88 -8.52
N GLU A 551 6.78 -8.57 -9.14
CA GLU A 551 6.72 -7.98 -10.47
C GLU A 551 6.71 -6.44 -10.46
N CYS A 552 6.39 -5.81 -9.32
CA CYS A 552 6.19 -4.36 -9.23
C CYS A 552 7.27 -3.59 -8.46
N GLY A 553 8.25 -4.27 -7.83
CA GLY A 553 9.38 -3.62 -7.15
C GLY A 553 8.97 -2.91 -5.86
N ASP A 554 8.17 -3.58 -5.03
CA ASP A 554 7.50 -3.08 -3.82
C ASP A 554 8.45 -2.71 -2.66
N PHE A 555 7.94 -2.65 -1.43
CA PHE A 555 8.68 -2.27 -0.24
C PHE A 555 8.99 -3.52 0.60
N ASP A 556 10.18 -4.09 0.45
CA ASP A 556 10.60 -5.30 1.17
C ASP A 556 10.73 -5.10 2.69
N ASP A 557 10.80 -3.84 3.12
CA ASP A 557 10.88 -3.41 4.52
C ASP A 557 9.53 -2.95 5.08
N ALA A 558 8.46 -3.02 4.28
CA ALA A 558 7.10 -2.69 4.71
C ALA A 558 6.60 -3.67 5.76
N CYS A 559 6.03 -3.13 6.84
CA CYS A 559 5.71 -3.89 8.03
C CYS A 559 4.34 -3.51 8.61
N LEU A 560 3.77 -4.48 9.32
CA LEU A 560 2.42 -4.39 9.89
C LEU A 560 2.45 -4.87 11.34
N LEU A 561 1.94 -4.04 12.25
CA LEU A 561 1.74 -4.43 13.63
C LEU A 561 0.33 -5.01 13.82
N LEU A 562 0.25 -6.33 14.02
CA LEU A 562 -1.01 -7.04 14.19
C LEU A 562 -1.34 -7.22 15.68
N PHE A 563 -2.46 -6.66 16.12
CA PHE A 563 -2.94 -6.76 17.50
C PHE A 563 -4.01 -7.84 17.72
N PRO A 564 -4.19 -8.32 18.96
CA PRO A 564 -5.39 -9.04 19.40
C PRO A 564 -6.65 -8.19 19.24
N LYS A 565 -7.77 -8.82 18.83
CA LYS A 565 -9.10 -8.16 18.76
C LYS A 565 -9.57 -7.52 20.08
N VAL A 566 -8.95 -7.88 21.22
CA VAL A 566 -9.23 -7.30 22.55
C VAL A 566 -8.88 -5.80 22.63
N MET A 567 -8.04 -5.28 21.73
CA MET A 567 -7.84 -3.82 21.58
C MET A 567 -9.13 -3.07 21.22
N ALA A 568 -10.11 -3.76 20.60
CA ALA A 568 -11.40 -3.19 20.23
C ALA A 568 -12.40 -3.06 21.38
N ALA A 569 -12.12 -3.64 22.55
CA ALA A 569 -13.02 -3.61 23.70
C ALA A 569 -12.81 -2.37 24.58
N GLY A 570 -12.96 -1.18 23.99
CA GLY A 570 -13.20 0.07 24.73
C GLY A 570 -14.72 0.29 24.84
N GLY A 571 -15.21 0.75 26.00
CA GLY A 571 -16.62 1.16 26.13
C GLY A 571 -16.95 2.36 25.23
N GLU A 572 -18.23 2.78 25.18
CA GLU A 572 -18.83 3.85 24.34
C GLU A 572 -18.25 5.28 24.52
N SER A 573 -16.97 5.42 24.86
CA SER A 573 -16.26 6.69 25.05
C SER A 573 -15.34 6.97 23.87
N GLU A 574 -15.08 8.26 23.61
CA GLU A 574 -14.29 8.78 22.49
C GLU A 574 -13.01 7.97 22.20
N HIS A 575 -12.87 7.46 20.98
CA HIS A 575 -11.66 6.77 20.54
C HIS A 575 -10.56 7.79 20.19
N HIS A 576 -9.45 7.73 20.92
CA HIS A 576 -8.28 8.58 20.70
C HIS A 576 -7.21 7.90 19.85
N LEU A 577 -7.32 6.58 19.60
CA LEU A 577 -6.40 5.87 18.73
C LEU A 577 -6.51 6.41 17.30
N ARG A 578 -5.36 6.65 16.68
CA ARG A 578 -5.26 7.32 15.39
C ARG A 578 -4.27 6.56 14.50
N SER A 579 -4.57 6.50 13.22
CA SER A 579 -3.60 6.13 12.18
C SER A 579 -2.52 7.22 12.05
N THR A 580 -1.48 6.95 11.25
CA THR A 580 -0.39 7.89 10.96
C THR A 580 -0.91 9.21 10.38
N ASP A 581 -1.82 9.13 9.42
CA ASP A 581 -2.54 10.26 8.80
C ASP A 581 -3.60 10.92 9.70
N GLY A 582 -3.86 10.37 10.89
CA GLY A 582 -4.70 11.01 11.90
C GLY A 582 -6.18 10.67 11.82
N PHE A 583 -6.57 9.63 11.09
CA PHE A 583 -7.93 9.09 11.14
C PHE A 583 -8.16 8.32 12.42
N VAL A 584 -9.38 8.39 12.94
CA VAL A 584 -9.79 7.65 14.14
C VAL A 584 -9.88 6.16 13.80
N LEU A 585 -9.16 5.33 14.54
CA LEU A 585 -9.28 3.88 14.42
C LEU A 585 -10.52 3.41 15.17
N GLY A 586 -11.29 2.49 14.58
CA GLY A 586 -12.48 1.89 15.19
C GLY A 586 -13.80 2.65 15.00
N ASP A 587 -13.80 3.80 14.33
CA ASP A 587 -15.03 4.62 14.18
C ASP A 587 -16.06 4.02 13.19
N GLN A 588 -15.59 3.22 12.23
CA GLN A 588 -16.43 2.58 11.21
C GLN A 588 -16.12 1.08 11.02
N ASP A 589 -14.92 0.64 11.36
CA ASP A 589 -14.46 -0.73 11.13
C ASP A 589 -13.51 -1.19 12.25
N ASP A 590 -13.91 -2.26 12.94
CA ASP A 590 -13.13 -2.97 13.96
C ASP A 590 -11.78 -3.46 13.42
N SER A 591 -11.67 -3.76 12.13
CA SER A 591 -10.42 -4.23 11.50
C SER A 591 -9.29 -3.20 11.66
N SER A 592 -9.64 -1.90 11.61
CA SER A 592 -8.68 -0.81 11.73
C SER A 592 -8.06 -0.70 13.13
N LEU A 593 -8.70 -1.25 14.17
CA LEU A 593 -8.12 -1.34 15.52
C LEU A 593 -7.09 -2.48 15.65
N ILE A 594 -7.14 -3.43 14.72
CA ILE A 594 -6.29 -4.62 14.72
C ILE A 594 -4.97 -4.33 14.01
N THR A 595 -5.01 -3.57 12.91
CA THR A 595 -3.87 -3.37 12.01
C THR A 595 -3.50 -1.90 11.80
N GLY A 596 -4.37 -0.95 12.12
CA GLY A 596 -4.23 0.45 11.68
C GLY A 596 -3.19 1.27 12.45
N LEU A 597 -2.63 0.78 13.56
CA LEU A 597 -1.60 1.54 14.29
C LEU A 597 -0.31 1.60 13.47
N TYR A 598 0.26 2.81 13.37
CA TYR A 598 1.39 3.14 12.49
C TYR A 598 1.12 3.04 10.99
N GLN A 599 -0.06 2.56 10.58
CA GLN A 599 -0.44 2.54 9.17
C GLN A 599 -1.11 3.85 8.78
N THR A 600 -1.06 4.12 7.49
CA THR A 600 -1.76 5.25 6.87
C THR A 600 -3.02 4.70 6.20
N ARG A 601 -4.18 5.34 6.38
CA ARG A 601 -5.39 4.95 5.63
C ARG A 601 -5.36 5.48 4.20
N CYS A 602 -4.82 6.69 4.03
CA CYS A 602 -4.63 7.34 2.76
C CYS A 602 -3.20 7.90 2.68
N ASN A 603 -2.33 7.24 1.90
CA ASN A 603 -1.01 7.79 1.62
C ASN A 603 -1.15 8.92 0.57
N PRO A 604 -0.80 10.17 0.91
CA PRO A 604 -0.97 11.30 0.00
C PRO A 604 0.18 11.44 -1.02
N PHE A 605 1.18 10.56 -0.99
CA PHE A 605 2.41 10.70 -1.76
C PHE A 605 2.58 9.59 -2.80
N ILE A 606 2.32 8.33 -2.42
CA ILE A 606 2.53 7.15 -3.27
C ILE A 606 1.35 6.17 -3.17
N PRO A 607 1.24 5.15 -4.05
CA PRO A 607 0.22 4.13 -3.92
C PRO A 607 0.27 3.42 -2.56
N SER A 608 -0.87 2.91 -2.09
CA SER A 608 -0.98 2.31 -0.75
C SER A 608 0.06 1.22 -0.52
N HIS A 609 0.82 1.34 0.57
CA HIS A 609 1.78 0.37 1.07
C HIS A 609 1.80 0.39 2.61
N ASN A 610 2.36 -0.65 3.23
CA ASN A 610 2.55 -0.65 4.68
C ASN A 610 3.81 0.15 5.07
N VAL A 611 3.82 0.68 6.29
CA VAL A 611 4.93 1.49 6.82
C VAL A 611 6.27 0.74 6.86
N GLU A 612 7.37 1.44 6.61
CA GLU A 612 8.73 0.91 6.71
C GLU A 612 9.14 0.59 8.16
N LEU A 613 9.86 -0.52 8.34
CA LEU A 613 10.26 -1.04 9.65
C LEU A 613 11.02 -0.02 10.52
N PHE A 614 11.94 0.76 9.93
CA PHE A 614 12.74 1.69 10.71
C PHE A 614 11.89 2.77 11.40
N ARG A 615 10.76 3.17 10.82
CA ARG A 615 9.89 4.21 11.40
C ARG A 615 9.23 3.75 12.69
N ILE A 616 8.76 2.50 12.71
CA ILE A 616 8.22 1.87 13.92
C ILE A 616 9.30 1.77 14.98
N LEU A 617 10.51 1.33 14.62
CA LEU A 617 11.63 1.19 15.56
C LEU A 617 12.07 2.55 16.12
N GLU A 618 12.19 3.59 15.29
CA GLU A 618 12.51 4.96 15.71
C GLU A 618 11.46 5.51 16.69
N ASN A 619 10.16 5.22 16.47
CA ASN A 619 9.13 5.58 17.42
C ASN A 619 9.26 4.83 18.75
N TRP A 620 9.58 3.54 18.69
CA TRP A 620 9.78 2.72 19.90
C TRP A 620 10.96 3.22 20.72
N VAL A 621 12.05 3.67 20.08
CA VAL A 621 13.16 4.35 20.76
C VAL A 621 12.63 5.54 21.56
N GLN A 622 11.84 6.41 20.93
CA GLN A 622 11.28 7.60 21.60
C GLN A 622 10.38 7.23 22.79
N LEU A 623 9.57 6.17 22.67
CA LEU A 623 8.68 5.70 23.74
C LEU A 623 9.47 5.19 24.96
N VAL A 624 10.59 4.51 24.74
CA VAL A 624 11.51 4.10 25.80
C VAL A 624 12.25 5.31 26.37
N GLU A 625 12.77 6.17 25.50
CA GLU A 625 13.61 7.30 25.92
C GLU A 625 12.86 8.32 26.77
N SER A 626 11.61 8.60 26.40
CA SER A 626 10.68 9.47 27.13
C SER A 626 10.16 8.86 28.44
N GLY A 627 10.40 7.57 28.67
CA GLY A 627 9.91 6.84 29.85
C GLY A 627 8.42 6.51 29.80
N ILE A 628 7.77 6.63 28.64
CA ILE A 628 6.38 6.17 28.44
C ILE A 628 6.32 4.65 28.55
N TRP A 629 7.33 3.97 27.99
CA TRP A 629 7.55 2.55 28.20
C TRP A 629 8.54 2.34 29.34
N GLU A 630 8.04 1.66 30.38
CA GLU A 630 8.84 1.23 31.52
C GLU A 630 9.70 0.02 31.13
N VAL A 631 10.87 -0.10 31.75
CA VAL A 631 11.84 -1.18 31.48
C VAL A 631 12.20 -1.88 32.80
N ASP A 632 12.22 -3.21 32.78
CA ASP A 632 12.63 -4.07 33.89
C ASP A 632 13.80 -5.00 33.52
N GLU A 633 14.02 -6.05 34.31
CA GLU A 633 15.09 -7.04 34.09
C GLU A 633 14.93 -7.87 32.80
N CYS A 634 13.75 -7.88 32.18
CA CYS A 634 13.42 -8.62 30.97
C CYS A 634 13.30 -7.72 29.73
N GLY A 635 13.43 -6.39 29.87
CA GLY A 635 13.22 -5.43 28.80
C GLY A 635 11.97 -4.59 29.03
N ILE A 636 11.22 -4.28 27.98
CA ILE A 636 10.04 -3.42 28.10
C ILE A 636 8.89 -4.13 28.83
N VAL A 637 8.34 -3.44 29.82
CA VAL A 637 7.30 -3.94 30.73
C VAL A 637 5.92 -3.84 30.08
N GLY A 638 5.08 -4.83 30.39
CA GLY A 638 3.67 -4.84 30.04
C GLY A 638 3.34 -5.78 28.90
N GLY A 639 2.06 -5.79 28.53
CA GLY A 639 1.52 -6.61 27.45
C GLY A 639 0.52 -5.80 26.63
N ILE A 640 -0.48 -6.49 26.07
CA ILE A 640 -1.51 -5.84 25.26
C ILE A 640 -2.22 -4.66 25.95
N GLU A 641 -2.37 -4.73 27.28
CA GLU A 641 -3.00 -3.66 28.06
C GLU A 641 -2.23 -2.34 27.99
N LYS A 642 -0.90 -2.38 27.82
CA LYS A 642 -0.07 -1.17 27.70
C LYS A 642 -0.38 -0.41 26.40
N TRP A 643 -0.70 -1.13 25.33
CA TRP A 643 -1.07 -0.51 24.06
C TRP A 643 -2.43 0.20 24.10
N LYS A 644 -3.30 -0.14 25.06
CA LYS A 644 -4.58 0.55 25.24
C LYS A 644 -4.42 1.98 25.73
N GLU A 645 -3.28 2.34 26.34
CA GLU A 645 -2.96 3.72 26.72
C GLU A 645 -3.06 4.68 25.53
N ALA A 646 -2.74 4.21 24.32
CA ALA A 646 -2.86 4.97 23.08
C ALA A 646 -4.32 5.37 22.76
N ASN A 647 -5.31 4.71 23.35
CA ASN A 647 -6.73 5.05 23.21
C ASN A 647 -7.30 5.80 24.44
N GLU A 648 -6.53 5.97 25.52
CA GLU A 648 -7.06 6.55 26.77
C GLU A 648 -7.18 8.07 26.73
N ARG A 649 -6.21 8.77 26.12
CA ARG A 649 -6.17 10.24 26.05
C ARG A 649 -5.44 10.70 24.79
N GLN A 650 -5.88 11.82 24.24
CA GLN A 650 -5.31 12.40 23.03
C GLN A 650 -3.80 12.74 23.18
N GLU A 651 -3.36 13.17 24.34
CA GLU A 651 -1.96 13.52 24.60
C GLU A 651 -1.05 12.29 24.55
N ILE A 652 -1.52 11.15 25.05
CA ILE A 652 -0.78 9.88 25.02
C ILE A 652 -0.80 9.30 23.60
N ALA A 653 -1.96 9.35 22.94
CA ALA A 653 -2.13 8.85 21.56
C ALA A 653 -1.11 9.44 20.58
N LYS A 654 -0.72 10.72 20.76
CA LYS A 654 0.27 11.41 19.94
C LYS A 654 1.65 10.72 19.94
N HIS A 655 2.04 10.07 21.03
CA HIS A 655 3.31 9.34 21.12
C HIS A 655 3.30 8.00 20.38
N TYR A 656 2.12 7.49 20.04
CA TYR A 656 1.95 6.27 19.25
C TYR A 656 1.69 6.56 17.76
N ARG A 657 1.90 7.82 17.33
CA ARG A 657 1.84 8.22 15.93
C ARG A 657 3.26 8.47 15.41
N ILE A 658 3.53 7.96 14.23
CA ILE A 658 4.71 8.33 13.46
C ILE A 658 4.40 9.52 12.56
N GLU A 659 5.44 10.18 12.08
CA GLU A 659 5.33 11.22 11.07
C GLU A 659 4.82 10.62 9.75
N SER A 660 3.90 11.31 9.09
CA SER A 660 3.37 10.89 7.80
C SER A 660 4.40 11.19 6.72
N THR A 661 4.86 10.16 6.03
CA THR A 661 5.79 10.25 4.91
C THR A 661 5.26 9.46 3.72
N TRP A 662 6.02 9.48 2.62
CA TRP A 662 5.82 8.54 1.53
C TRP A 662 5.78 7.11 2.03
#